data_AF-A0A9P9SLG8-F1
#
_entry.id   AF-A0A9P9SLG8-F1
#
_cell.length_a   1.000
_cell.length_b   1.000
_cell.length_c   1.000
_cell.angle_alpha   90.00
_cell.angle_beta   90.00
_cell.angle_gamma   90.00
#
_symmetry.space_group_name_H-M   'P 1'
#
loop_
_entity.id
_entity.type
_entity.pdbx_description
1 polymer ?
#
loop_
_entity_poly.entity_id
_entity_poly.type
_entity_poly.pdbx_seq_one_letter_code
_entity_poly.pdbx_strand_id
1 'polypeptide(L)'
;MSCNEVFEMPAFDSTPSTPIPGVTNPIDGEILVRTVVEQNAQRTPFDAGELIGTLLSDRPWRFYHVPADQIEPIQSDWDQIRSAPGIHVAGSGYGMYRVAVNESYVPWLALNGFKFLHVDPAKPVNEEEFTAPRNADARYIQDAVRAITSGCPQGLVLAYRNHALVRQKLPIEWTILWRDLSDIHIRTKLAQSLVFLVLGCCDDYDSPDVLALLGKNEAELLQGFRYLYRQLSAYPRNSIANCEAGLDSAQIAAEFHRLSLFRCWLEFLGGKRDCRQHKIDQQYTAIANANIISSLVGIEVLKPFEIFDPQRMLDALSKSPLFLNNTIHTLDVVKMSTQVMARLPFGLPNEYLNIPLEIQRRLNFEQVGMIHAQIAYFYRKHPSLQMPRNNILVLLCWNSITPSASQVLIKWAASIDSWTLYQRLIKDIQDSQSKEQLILTLGALLCYRRLSPPNPNANQPINRSYLADFDAILNFKYLSNTQTVFEHMVLSVLRIFWTVNDTEKMRQFLASVFHIEPLALDPAHEISDLYWTRRVRDGLGHSDVLKIDGLDNLMGGRRGEEAMLEEMATLDHEKEPTMDGDWVLVPQLEESVASLCVSDDKHRMSAFPSAELHLEAYKLVYVCLPKVPPHQDILSTAILPNDSSVVVVRKSYVSTLEQDLDTRCFPYNVEPSREDVELLGSVEAQHRKVDALARMLVDPMLRDTRLDKGLWICTDRVLHLFTTWLGGVVAQSKTDPPAFSEQTRIETDQELGRIQMDGYDFNLYTLVTVSYLGQYAQNLDKLGNLDDILSIVELEDESWELPVRKSYLPILRNKLHEMDPTCIIELGSNPIAPNAKEVEKFGYQKARVLSTMRFRYRAECMVSEAWPKAAAFYTDLRMGLEEEMISLEDGHMRERGTGR
;
A
#
# COMPACT_ATOMS: atom_id res chain seq x y z
N MET A 1 15.37 46.36 -43.01
CA MET A 1 14.08 46.96 -42.61
C MET A 1 13.74 46.37 -41.24
N SER A 2 14.48 46.61 -40.14
CA SER A 2 14.88 47.86 -39.42
C SER A 2 13.66 48.68 -38.98
N CYS A 3 13.46 49.13 -37.74
CA CYS A 3 14.26 49.28 -36.52
C CYS A 3 13.26 49.70 -35.39
N ASN A 4 13.35 49.19 -34.16
CA ASN A 4 13.99 49.74 -32.93
C ASN A 4 13.15 50.72 -32.07
N GLU A 5 13.57 50.75 -30.78
CA GLU A 5 13.35 51.72 -29.69
C GLU A 5 12.31 51.25 -28.64
N VAL A 6 12.71 50.69 -27.48
CA VAL A 6 13.49 51.23 -26.34
C VAL A 6 12.85 52.49 -25.77
N PHE A 7 12.35 52.45 -24.53
CA PHE A 7 12.58 53.52 -23.55
C PHE A 7 12.40 53.06 -22.10
N GLU A 8 13.28 53.61 -21.28
CA GLU A 8 13.66 53.28 -19.91
C GLU A 8 12.65 53.72 -18.83
N MET A 9 12.70 53.04 -17.69
CA MET A 9 12.19 53.53 -16.41
C MET A 9 13.10 54.62 -15.84
N PRO A 10 12.55 55.57 -15.06
CA PRO A 10 13.28 56.18 -13.96
C PRO A 10 12.67 55.80 -12.61
N ALA A 11 13.55 55.43 -11.68
CA ALA A 11 13.30 55.37 -10.25
C ALA A 11 13.21 56.77 -9.65
N PHE A 12 12.34 56.97 -8.66
CA PHE A 12 12.38 58.10 -7.75
C PHE A 12 12.06 57.63 -6.33
N ASP A 13 13.13 57.41 -5.55
CA ASP A 13 13.14 57.64 -4.11
C ASP A 13 13.30 59.15 -3.88
N SER A 14 12.52 59.74 -2.97
CA SER A 14 12.96 60.69 -1.93
C SER A 14 11.77 61.45 -1.35
N THR A 15 11.65 61.34 -0.04
CA THR A 15 10.84 62.07 0.94
C THR A 15 10.72 63.59 0.73
N PRO A 16 9.59 64.23 1.09
CA PRO A 16 9.49 65.68 1.13
C PRO A 16 9.89 66.23 2.51
N SER A 17 10.89 67.10 2.52
CA SER A 17 11.18 68.02 3.62
C SER A 17 10.59 69.40 3.33
N THR A 18 10.03 69.98 4.38
CA THR A 18 9.31 71.25 4.50
C THR A 18 10.09 72.47 4.03
N PRO A 19 9.42 73.51 3.50
CA PRO A 19 9.92 74.88 3.61
C PRO A 19 8.93 75.83 4.32
N ILE A 20 9.51 76.66 5.19
CA ILE A 20 8.95 77.83 5.88
C ILE A 20 9.33 79.10 5.08
N PRO A 21 8.63 80.24 5.24
CA PRO A 21 8.21 81.11 4.15
C PRO A 21 9.05 82.38 3.99
N GLY A 22 8.84 83.08 2.86
CA GLY A 22 9.34 84.45 2.71
C GLY A 22 8.90 85.19 1.44
N VAL A 23 8.06 86.21 1.64
CA VAL A 23 8.14 87.56 1.04
C VAL A 23 7.54 87.81 -0.37
N THR A 24 6.25 88.19 -0.34
CA THR A 24 5.54 89.34 -0.97
C THR A 24 5.81 89.82 -2.42
N ASN A 25 4.76 89.64 -3.25
CA ASN A 25 4.06 90.57 -4.17
C ASN A 25 4.79 91.20 -5.39
N PRO A 26 4.07 91.70 -6.43
CA PRO A 26 2.62 91.64 -6.72
C PRO A 26 2.22 91.27 -8.18
N ILE A 27 0.94 90.89 -8.32
CA ILE A 27 0.00 91.20 -9.42
C ILE A 27 0.40 90.79 -10.84
N ASP A 28 -0.21 89.70 -11.32
CA ASP A 28 -0.92 89.74 -12.61
C ASP A 28 -2.13 88.83 -12.55
N GLY A 29 -3.28 89.38 -12.96
CA GLY A 29 -4.57 88.72 -12.86
C GLY A 29 -4.79 87.76 -14.02
N GLU A 30 -4.72 86.46 -13.74
CA GLU A 30 -5.27 85.43 -14.61
C GLU A 30 -6.52 84.82 -13.98
N ILE A 31 -7.66 85.07 -14.62
CA ILE A 31 -8.94 84.42 -14.32
C ILE A 31 -8.79 82.95 -14.72
N LEU A 32 -8.58 82.09 -13.74
CA LEU A 32 -8.49 80.64 -13.94
C LEU A 32 -9.91 80.07 -14.12
N VAL A 33 -10.37 80.04 -15.37
CA VAL A 33 -11.60 79.33 -15.76
C VAL A 33 -11.34 77.83 -15.63
N ARG A 34 -11.74 77.23 -14.49
CA ARG A 34 -11.91 75.77 -14.40
C ARG A 34 -13.14 75.39 -15.22
N THR A 35 -12.91 74.97 -16.46
CA THR A 35 -13.90 74.21 -17.20
C THR A 35 -14.03 72.85 -16.52
N VAL A 36 -14.97 72.72 -15.59
CA VAL A 36 -15.45 71.41 -15.14
C VAL A 36 -16.20 70.84 -16.33
N VAL A 37 -15.52 70.07 -17.16
CA VAL A 37 -16.18 69.21 -18.13
C VAL A 37 -16.80 68.09 -17.29
N GLU A 38 -18.04 68.28 -16.85
CA GLU A 38 -18.91 67.15 -16.50
C GLU A 38 -19.09 66.34 -17.79
N GLN A 39 -18.19 65.40 -18.05
CA GLN A 39 -18.45 64.31 -18.97
C GLN A 39 -19.58 63.49 -18.33
N ASN A 40 -20.82 63.89 -18.60
CA ASN A 40 -21.97 63.00 -18.55
C ASN A 40 -21.78 61.97 -19.66
N ALA A 41 -20.86 61.02 -19.44
CA ALA A 41 -20.81 59.80 -20.20
C ALA A 41 -22.14 59.09 -19.93
N GLN A 42 -23.10 59.26 -20.84
CA GLN A 42 -24.29 58.44 -20.87
C GLN A 42 -23.81 57.00 -20.99
N ARG A 43 -23.80 56.30 -19.85
CA ARG A 43 -23.46 54.88 -19.78
C ARG A 43 -24.49 54.17 -20.64
N THR A 44 -24.04 53.57 -21.74
CA THR A 44 -24.90 52.74 -22.58
C THR A 44 -25.49 51.67 -21.66
N PRO A 45 -26.82 51.57 -21.52
CA PRO A 45 -27.42 50.49 -20.74
C PRO A 45 -27.01 49.17 -21.37
N PHE A 46 -26.42 48.26 -20.59
CA PHE A 46 -26.08 46.92 -21.07
C PHE A 46 -27.34 46.05 -21.10
N ASP A 47 -27.36 45.06 -21.99
CA ASP A 47 -28.47 44.12 -22.11
C ASP A 47 -28.14 42.83 -21.34
N ALA A 48 -28.78 42.64 -20.17
CA ALA A 48 -28.64 41.40 -19.40
C ALA A 48 -29.08 40.15 -20.19
N GLY A 49 -29.97 40.31 -21.17
CA GLY A 49 -30.41 39.24 -22.07
C GLY A 49 -29.28 38.67 -22.91
N GLU A 50 -28.30 39.48 -23.31
CA GLU A 50 -27.11 39.02 -24.06
C GLU A 50 -26.26 38.06 -23.22
N LEU A 51 -26.04 38.40 -21.95
CA LEU A 51 -25.29 37.55 -21.03
C LEU A 51 -26.06 36.25 -20.73
N ILE A 52 -27.36 36.34 -20.45
CA ILE A 52 -28.22 35.18 -20.17
C ILE A 52 -28.30 34.25 -21.39
N GLY A 53 -28.31 34.80 -22.60
CA GLY A 53 -28.29 34.04 -23.85
C GLY A 53 -26.94 33.41 -24.19
N THR A 54 -25.87 33.80 -23.50
CA THR A 54 -24.53 33.22 -23.70
C THR A 54 -24.50 31.80 -23.15
N LEU A 55 -24.28 30.83 -24.04
CA LEU A 55 -24.11 29.42 -23.69
C LEU A 55 -22.94 29.27 -22.71
N LEU A 56 -23.20 28.61 -21.58
CA LEU A 56 -22.14 28.27 -20.63
C LEU A 56 -21.17 27.30 -21.29
N SER A 57 -19.93 27.72 -21.40
CA SER A 57 -18.84 26.82 -21.77
C SER A 57 -18.47 25.89 -20.60
N ASP A 58 -17.82 24.77 -20.91
CA ASP A 58 -17.19 23.88 -19.93
C ASP A 58 -15.98 24.50 -19.21
N ARG A 59 -15.69 25.78 -19.46
CA ARG A 59 -14.62 26.52 -18.76
C ARG A 59 -14.89 26.58 -17.25
N PRO A 60 -13.81 26.66 -16.45
CA PRO A 60 -13.94 26.59 -15.01
C PRO A 60 -14.69 27.81 -14.45
N TRP A 61 -15.29 27.61 -13.28
CA TRP A 61 -15.84 28.69 -12.49
C TRP A 61 -14.73 29.32 -11.65
N ARG A 62 -14.73 30.64 -11.55
CA ARG A 62 -13.77 31.42 -10.76
C ARG A 62 -14.50 32.22 -9.70
N PHE A 63 -13.84 32.43 -8.56
CA PHE A 63 -14.39 33.22 -7.47
C PHE A 63 -13.84 34.65 -7.50
N TYR A 64 -14.73 35.59 -7.21
CA TYR A 64 -14.43 37.01 -7.19
C TYR A 64 -15.05 37.69 -5.96
N HIS A 65 -14.42 38.78 -5.51
CA HIS A 65 -15.03 39.73 -4.58
C HIS A 65 -15.67 40.88 -5.32
N VAL A 66 -16.90 41.19 -4.93
CA VAL A 66 -17.71 42.29 -5.45
C VAL A 66 -18.14 43.16 -4.26
N PRO A 67 -17.87 44.47 -4.26
CA PRO A 67 -18.33 45.37 -3.21
C PRO A 67 -19.84 45.32 -2.97
N ALA A 68 -20.28 45.38 -1.72
CA ALA A 68 -21.69 45.30 -1.34
C ALA A 68 -22.53 46.43 -1.91
N ASP A 69 -21.96 47.63 -2.03
CA ASP A 69 -22.59 48.79 -2.66
C ASP A 69 -22.86 48.59 -4.16
N GLN A 70 -22.25 47.59 -4.80
CA GLN A 70 -22.54 47.21 -6.18
C GLN A 70 -23.60 46.12 -6.32
N ILE A 71 -23.95 45.39 -5.25
CA ILE A 71 -24.93 44.29 -5.31
C ILE A 71 -26.23 44.64 -4.58
N GLU A 72 -26.14 45.24 -3.39
CA GLU A 72 -27.28 45.48 -2.50
C GLU A 72 -28.34 46.46 -3.02
N PRO A 73 -28.02 47.49 -3.85
CA PRO A 73 -29.05 48.33 -4.42
C PRO A 73 -30.01 47.53 -5.30
N ILE A 74 -31.33 47.73 -5.11
CA ILE A 74 -32.42 47.04 -5.85
C ILE A 74 -32.33 47.27 -7.37
N GLN A 75 -31.66 48.33 -7.81
CA GLN A 75 -31.45 48.65 -9.22
C GLN A 75 -29.98 48.50 -9.63
N SER A 76 -29.18 47.74 -8.89
CA SER A 76 -27.77 47.53 -9.23
C SER A 76 -27.63 46.73 -10.51
N ASP A 77 -26.53 46.98 -11.23
CA ASP A 77 -26.18 46.23 -12.43
C ASP A 77 -26.05 44.72 -12.14
N TRP A 78 -25.59 44.37 -10.93
CA TRP A 78 -25.48 42.98 -10.48
C TRP A 78 -26.83 42.32 -10.21
N ASP A 79 -27.81 43.05 -9.69
CA ASP A 79 -29.16 42.50 -9.46
C ASP A 79 -29.80 42.07 -10.79
N GLN A 80 -29.58 42.85 -11.86
CA GLN A 80 -30.10 42.55 -13.21
C GLN A 80 -29.51 41.26 -13.81
N ILE A 81 -28.30 40.86 -13.44
CA ILE A 81 -27.62 39.67 -13.98
C ILE A 81 -27.52 38.52 -12.97
N ARG A 82 -28.00 38.69 -11.74
CA ARG A 82 -27.89 37.70 -10.66
C ARG A 82 -28.55 36.36 -11.00
N SER A 83 -29.58 36.39 -11.84
CA SER A 83 -30.29 35.19 -12.31
C SER A 83 -29.60 34.50 -13.50
N ALA A 84 -28.51 35.06 -14.03
CA ALA A 84 -27.80 34.46 -15.15
C ALA A 84 -27.16 33.12 -14.73
N PRO A 85 -27.24 32.07 -15.55
CA PRO A 85 -26.85 30.72 -15.14
C PRO A 85 -25.34 30.57 -14.90
N GLY A 86 -24.53 31.50 -15.40
CA GLY A 86 -23.07 31.59 -15.16
C GLY A 86 -22.66 32.45 -13.98
N ILE A 87 -23.60 32.93 -13.17
CA ILE A 87 -23.33 33.77 -11.99
C ILE A 87 -23.96 33.13 -10.76
N HIS A 88 -23.17 33.00 -9.69
CA HIS A 88 -23.65 32.52 -8.40
C HIS A 88 -23.12 33.40 -7.27
N VAL A 89 -24.02 34.08 -6.57
CA VAL A 89 -23.70 34.89 -5.40
C VAL A 89 -23.69 33.99 -4.16
N ALA A 90 -22.49 33.62 -3.70
CA ALA A 90 -22.26 32.64 -2.65
C ALA A 90 -22.71 33.16 -1.26
N GLY A 91 -22.26 34.37 -0.91
CA GLY A 91 -22.55 35.00 0.38
C GLY A 91 -21.87 36.36 0.53
N SER A 92 -22.18 37.09 1.61
CA SER A 92 -21.56 38.37 1.96
C SER A 92 -20.67 38.27 3.21
N GLY A 93 -19.64 39.09 3.27
CA GLY A 93 -18.75 39.27 4.41
C GLY A 93 -17.99 40.60 4.31
N TYR A 94 -17.93 41.35 5.41
CA TYR A 94 -17.16 42.60 5.52
C TYR A 94 -17.37 43.61 4.37
N GLY A 95 -18.63 43.83 3.97
CA GLY A 95 -18.94 44.79 2.89
C GLY A 95 -18.57 44.30 1.49
N MET A 96 -18.23 43.02 1.33
CA MET A 96 -17.97 42.37 0.05
C MET A 96 -18.87 41.14 -0.10
N TYR A 97 -19.30 40.87 -1.33
CA TYR A 97 -19.91 39.62 -1.74
C TYR A 97 -18.87 38.73 -2.39
N ARG A 98 -18.97 37.42 -2.15
CA ARG A 98 -18.26 36.41 -2.93
C ARG A 98 -19.17 35.96 -4.06
N VAL A 99 -18.71 36.16 -5.30
CA VAL A 99 -19.45 35.81 -6.51
C VAL A 99 -18.63 34.81 -7.30
N ALA A 100 -19.20 33.63 -7.56
CA ALA A 100 -18.63 32.66 -8.47
C ALA A 100 -19.17 32.96 -9.88
N VAL A 101 -18.28 33.05 -10.85
CA VAL A 101 -18.59 33.40 -12.24
C VAL A 101 -17.98 32.36 -13.16
N ASN A 102 -18.76 31.86 -14.12
CA ASN A 102 -18.25 31.02 -15.19
C ASN A 102 -17.28 31.84 -16.06
N GLU A 103 -16.10 31.30 -16.35
CA GLU A 103 -15.06 32.05 -17.05
C GLU A 103 -15.47 32.56 -18.44
N SER A 104 -16.47 31.96 -19.10
CA SER A 104 -17.02 32.50 -20.35
C SER A 104 -17.69 33.87 -20.20
N TYR A 105 -18.16 34.22 -19.00
CA TYR A 105 -18.84 35.49 -18.75
C TYR A 105 -17.87 36.62 -18.39
N VAL A 106 -16.62 36.30 -18.02
CA VAL A 106 -15.62 37.28 -17.56
C VAL A 106 -15.32 38.36 -18.60
N PRO A 107 -15.11 38.05 -19.90
CA PRO A 107 -14.88 39.08 -20.92
C PRO A 107 -16.05 40.06 -21.06
N TRP A 108 -17.29 39.55 -21.03
CA TRP A 108 -18.49 40.37 -21.12
C TRP A 108 -18.66 41.27 -19.90
N LEU A 109 -18.41 40.74 -18.70
CA LEU A 109 -18.48 41.52 -17.46
C LEU A 109 -17.41 42.63 -17.45
N ALA A 110 -16.20 42.33 -17.90
CA ALA A 110 -15.13 43.32 -18.02
C ALA A 110 -15.48 44.43 -19.04
N LEU A 111 -16.04 44.06 -20.20
CA LEU A 111 -16.44 45.00 -21.25
C LEU A 111 -17.52 45.98 -20.78
N ASN A 112 -18.45 45.51 -19.93
CA ASN A 112 -19.55 46.32 -19.40
C ASN A 112 -19.21 47.06 -18.09
N GLY A 113 -17.93 47.05 -17.69
CA GLY A 113 -17.42 47.84 -16.58
C GLY A 113 -17.77 47.29 -15.19
N PHE A 114 -18.11 46.01 -15.06
CA PHE A 114 -18.29 45.37 -13.76
C PHE A 114 -16.94 45.32 -13.03
N LYS A 115 -16.91 45.79 -11.78
CA LYS A 115 -15.70 45.77 -10.95
C LYS A 115 -15.71 44.54 -10.04
N PHE A 116 -14.74 43.67 -10.22
CA PHE A 116 -14.59 42.47 -9.41
C PHE A 116 -13.10 42.12 -9.26
N LEU A 117 -12.73 41.60 -8.10
CA LEU A 117 -11.34 41.21 -7.78
C LEU A 117 -11.24 39.70 -7.71
N HIS A 118 -10.24 39.11 -8.35
CA HIS A 118 -10.04 37.65 -8.29
C HIS A 118 -9.53 37.23 -6.91
N VAL A 119 -10.09 36.15 -6.36
CA VAL A 119 -9.87 35.76 -4.96
C VAL A 119 -9.74 34.25 -4.83
N ASP A 120 -8.81 33.81 -3.98
CA ASP A 120 -8.78 32.45 -3.46
C ASP A 120 -9.86 32.29 -2.38
N PRO A 121 -10.98 31.59 -2.66
CA PRO A 121 -12.15 31.59 -1.79
C PRO A 121 -11.92 30.82 -0.48
N ALA A 122 -10.84 30.04 -0.38
CA ALA A 122 -10.50 29.26 0.80
C ALA A 122 -9.57 30.00 1.77
N LYS A 123 -9.04 31.17 1.39
CA LYS A 123 -8.21 32.02 2.25
C LYS A 123 -9.04 33.12 2.93
N PRO A 124 -8.70 33.50 4.18
CA PRO A 124 -9.30 34.66 4.81
C PRO A 124 -8.88 35.94 4.07
N VAL A 125 -9.75 36.96 4.10
CA VAL A 125 -9.40 38.30 3.61
C VAL A 125 -8.43 38.95 4.61
N ASN A 126 -7.44 39.72 4.14
CA ASN A 126 -6.33 40.22 4.97
C ASN A 126 -6.74 41.09 6.20
N GLU A 127 -7.99 41.55 6.29
CA GLU A 127 -8.50 42.43 7.35
C GLU A 127 -9.08 41.69 8.57
N GLU A 128 -8.92 40.38 8.60
CA GLU A 128 -9.70 39.49 9.44
C GLU A 128 -8.80 39.00 10.61
N GLU A 129 -8.94 39.58 11.81
CA GLU A 129 -8.18 39.28 13.05
C GLU A 129 -8.29 37.79 13.48
N PHE A 130 -7.38 37.29 14.36
CA PHE A 130 -7.15 35.91 14.86
C PHE A 130 -8.29 34.85 14.87
N THR A 131 -9.59 35.21 14.91
CA THR A 131 -10.74 34.28 14.77
C THR A 131 -11.22 34.09 13.32
N ALA A 132 -10.71 34.89 12.40
CA ALA A 132 -11.06 34.96 11.00
C ALA A 132 -10.89 33.66 10.20
N PRO A 133 -9.79 32.89 10.31
CA PRO A 133 -9.61 31.73 9.44
C PRO A 133 -10.70 30.67 9.64
N ARG A 134 -11.14 30.49 10.90
CA ARG A 134 -12.22 29.55 11.25
C ARG A 134 -13.57 30.01 10.71
N ASN A 135 -13.85 31.30 10.79
CA ASN A 135 -15.07 31.90 10.24
C ASN A 135 -15.08 31.86 8.71
N ALA A 136 -13.94 32.08 8.06
CA ALA A 136 -13.78 31.98 6.62
C ALA A 136 -14.03 30.54 6.11
N ASP A 137 -13.45 29.53 6.78
CA ASP A 137 -13.72 28.11 6.47
C ASP A 137 -15.20 27.78 6.59
N ALA A 138 -15.83 28.16 7.70
CA ALA A 138 -17.23 27.86 7.96
C ALA A 138 -18.14 28.52 6.91
N ARG A 139 -17.87 29.79 6.55
CA ARG A 139 -18.60 30.49 5.48
C ARG A 139 -18.40 29.80 4.14
N TYR A 140 -17.16 29.44 3.78
CA TYR A 140 -16.87 28.74 2.53
C TYR A 140 -17.62 27.41 2.42
N ILE A 141 -17.63 26.60 3.49
CA ILE A 141 -18.38 25.34 3.53
C ILE A 141 -19.88 25.59 3.44
N GLN A 142 -20.43 26.57 4.18
CA GLN A 142 -21.85 26.91 4.10
C GLN A 142 -22.28 27.35 2.69
N ASP A 143 -21.46 28.18 2.04
CA ASP A 143 -21.67 28.62 0.67
C ASP A 143 -21.66 27.43 -0.29
N ALA A 144 -20.63 26.56 -0.18
CA ALA A 144 -20.50 25.36 -1.00
C ALA A 144 -21.69 24.41 -0.81
N VAL A 145 -22.08 24.14 0.44
CA VAL A 145 -23.22 23.27 0.78
C VAL A 145 -24.50 23.82 0.16
N ARG A 146 -24.75 25.13 0.29
CA ARG A 146 -25.92 25.80 -0.29
C ARG A 146 -25.91 25.71 -1.82
N ALA A 147 -24.77 25.95 -2.47
CA ALA A 147 -24.63 25.83 -3.93
C ALA A 147 -24.90 24.39 -4.41
N ILE A 148 -24.34 23.39 -3.72
CA ILE A 148 -24.50 21.98 -4.10
C ILE A 148 -25.95 21.51 -3.91
N THR A 149 -26.56 21.87 -2.78
CA THR A 149 -27.94 21.46 -2.45
C THR A 149 -29.00 22.18 -3.27
N SER A 150 -28.71 23.38 -3.79
CA SER A 150 -29.63 24.11 -4.68
C SER A 150 -29.61 23.64 -6.13
N GLY A 151 -28.82 22.60 -6.47
CA GLY A 151 -28.77 22.05 -7.83
C GLY A 151 -27.98 22.90 -8.82
N CYS A 152 -27.00 23.68 -8.36
CA CYS A 152 -26.15 24.48 -9.24
C CYS A 152 -25.40 23.63 -10.29
N PRO A 153 -24.94 24.24 -11.41
CA PRO A 153 -24.19 23.56 -12.45
C PRO A 153 -22.97 22.79 -11.92
N GLN A 154 -22.66 21.64 -12.53
CA GLN A 154 -21.55 20.77 -12.12
C GLN A 154 -20.20 21.51 -12.10
N GLY A 155 -19.98 22.47 -13.00
CA GLY A 155 -18.77 23.29 -13.02
C GLY A 155 -18.55 24.10 -11.74
N LEU A 156 -19.63 24.62 -11.12
CA LEU A 156 -19.53 25.36 -9.87
C LEU A 156 -19.17 24.42 -8.71
N VAL A 157 -19.78 23.23 -8.68
CA VAL A 157 -19.46 22.18 -7.70
C VAL A 157 -17.98 21.78 -7.79
N LEU A 158 -17.46 21.62 -9.02
CA LEU A 158 -16.05 21.34 -9.25
C LEU A 158 -15.14 22.48 -8.79
N ALA A 159 -15.54 23.74 -8.98
CA ALA A 159 -14.78 24.88 -8.48
C ALA A 159 -14.70 24.88 -6.95
N TYR A 160 -15.81 24.63 -6.24
CA TYR A 160 -15.77 24.48 -4.78
C TYR A 160 -14.88 23.31 -4.33
N ARG A 161 -14.92 22.17 -5.01
CA ARG A 161 -14.04 21.03 -4.72
C ARG A 161 -12.56 21.35 -4.90
N ASN A 162 -12.22 22.03 -5.99
CA ASN A 162 -10.83 22.30 -6.37
C ASN A 162 -10.17 23.33 -5.45
N HIS A 163 -10.92 24.33 -4.98
CA HIS A 163 -10.38 25.35 -4.07
C HIS A 163 -10.45 24.94 -2.59
N ALA A 164 -11.16 23.86 -2.26
CA ALA A 164 -11.30 23.42 -0.86
C ALA A 164 -9.97 22.90 -0.28
N LEU A 165 -9.63 23.37 0.92
CA LEU A 165 -8.59 22.77 1.76
C LEU A 165 -8.99 21.36 2.21
N VAL A 166 -8.02 20.52 2.61
CA VAL A 166 -8.27 19.12 3.03
C VAL A 166 -9.41 19.01 4.05
N ARG A 167 -9.44 19.88 5.06
CA ARG A 167 -10.50 19.91 6.09
C ARG A 167 -11.88 20.36 5.57
N GLN A 168 -11.91 21.17 4.53
CA GLN A 168 -13.13 21.68 3.91
C GLN A 168 -13.72 20.67 2.91
N LYS A 169 -12.87 19.80 2.32
CA LYS A 169 -13.29 18.81 1.33
C LYS A 169 -14.31 17.83 1.90
N LEU A 170 -14.11 17.33 3.11
CA LEU A 170 -14.98 16.27 3.66
C LEU A 170 -16.47 16.69 3.73
N PRO A 171 -16.86 17.84 4.32
CA PRO A 171 -18.25 18.31 4.28
C PRO A 171 -18.81 18.51 2.86
N ILE A 172 -17.98 19.01 1.94
CA ILE A 172 -18.35 19.23 0.54
C ILE A 172 -18.65 17.90 -0.15
N GLU A 173 -17.76 16.90 0.02
CA GLU A 173 -17.92 15.59 -0.59
C GLU A 173 -19.16 14.86 -0.03
N TRP A 174 -19.41 14.93 1.28
CA TRP A 174 -20.63 14.40 1.89
C TRP A 174 -21.90 15.05 1.35
N THR A 175 -21.85 16.36 1.09
CA THR A 175 -23.00 17.08 0.51
C THR A 175 -23.28 16.67 -0.92
N ILE A 176 -22.24 16.37 -1.70
CA ILE A 176 -22.40 15.89 -3.08
C ILE A 176 -23.00 14.49 -3.07
N LEU A 177 -22.53 13.61 -2.20
CA LEU A 177 -23.10 12.28 -2.01
C LEU A 177 -24.58 12.35 -1.57
N TRP A 178 -24.90 13.24 -0.62
CA TRP A 178 -26.28 13.46 -0.16
C TRP A 178 -27.19 14.00 -1.26
N ARG A 179 -26.72 14.96 -2.07
CA ARG A 179 -27.45 15.47 -3.23
C ARG A 179 -27.77 14.34 -4.21
N ASP A 180 -26.80 13.49 -4.50
CA ASP A 180 -26.96 12.38 -5.45
C ASP A 180 -27.91 11.29 -4.91
N LEU A 181 -28.17 11.26 -3.61
CA LEU A 181 -29.22 10.47 -2.95
C LEU A 181 -30.62 11.10 -2.96
N SER A 182 -30.82 12.22 -3.66
CA SER A 182 -32.14 12.86 -3.70
C SER A 182 -33.15 12.08 -4.54
N ASP A 183 -32.70 11.23 -5.47
CA ASP A 183 -33.54 10.35 -6.29
C ASP A 183 -34.24 9.30 -5.41
N ILE A 184 -35.58 9.29 -5.47
CA ILE A 184 -36.41 8.39 -4.67
C ILE A 184 -36.14 6.91 -4.95
N HIS A 185 -35.89 6.53 -6.20
CA HIS A 185 -35.65 5.13 -6.58
C HIS A 185 -34.31 4.64 -6.04
N ILE A 186 -33.29 5.51 -6.07
CA ILE A 186 -31.97 5.20 -5.52
C ILE A 186 -32.05 5.06 -4.00
N ARG A 187 -32.80 5.92 -3.30
CA ARG A 187 -33.00 5.81 -1.84
C ARG A 187 -33.66 4.50 -1.44
N THR A 188 -34.73 4.11 -2.14
CA THR A 188 -35.42 2.84 -1.85
C THR A 188 -34.50 1.64 -2.08
N LYS A 189 -33.75 1.62 -3.20
CA LYS A 189 -32.74 0.59 -3.47
C LYS A 189 -31.63 0.57 -2.43
N LEU A 190 -31.19 1.73 -1.93
CA LEU A 190 -30.18 1.83 -0.88
C LEU A 190 -30.70 1.22 0.42
N ALA A 191 -31.92 1.55 0.83
CA ALA A 191 -32.52 0.99 2.04
C ALA A 191 -32.71 -0.53 1.93
N GLN A 192 -33.19 -1.03 0.78
CA GLN A 192 -33.30 -2.46 0.50
C GLN A 192 -31.94 -3.16 0.56
N SER A 193 -30.94 -2.59 -0.11
CA SER A 193 -29.59 -3.13 -0.13
C SER A 193 -28.95 -3.09 1.26
N LEU A 194 -29.31 -2.14 2.13
CA LEU A 194 -28.77 -2.03 3.49
C LEU A 194 -29.22 -3.23 4.33
N VAL A 195 -30.52 -3.55 4.26
CA VAL A 195 -31.08 -4.74 4.91
C VAL A 195 -30.42 -6.00 4.35
N PHE A 196 -30.33 -6.10 3.01
CA PHE A 196 -29.70 -7.24 2.34
C PHE A 196 -28.24 -7.47 2.78
N LEU A 197 -27.42 -6.42 2.78
CA LEU A 197 -26.01 -6.49 3.19
C LEU A 197 -25.87 -6.92 4.65
N VAL A 198 -26.64 -6.31 5.55
CA VAL A 198 -26.56 -6.65 6.98
C VAL A 198 -27.00 -8.09 7.23
N LEU A 199 -28.06 -8.57 6.57
CA LEU A 199 -28.47 -9.97 6.65
C LEU A 199 -27.41 -10.93 6.14
N GLY A 200 -26.72 -10.63 5.03
CA GLY A 200 -25.65 -11.50 4.52
C GLY A 200 -24.44 -11.59 5.44
N CYS A 201 -24.35 -10.67 6.38
CA CYS A 201 -23.34 -10.60 7.42
C CYS A 201 -23.79 -11.20 8.77
N CYS A 202 -25.04 -11.66 8.90
CA CYS A 202 -25.58 -12.28 10.12
C CYS A 202 -25.64 -13.81 10.01
N ASP A 203 -25.47 -14.51 11.13
CA ASP A 203 -25.65 -15.96 11.23
C ASP A 203 -27.07 -16.36 11.66
N ASP A 204 -27.73 -15.50 12.43
CA ASP A 204 -29.07 -15.72 12.97
C ASP A 204 -30.04 -14.62 12.55
N TYR A 205 -30.98 -14.98 11.67
CA TYR A 205 -32.03 -14.09 11.15
C TYR A 205 -33.19 -13.90 12.11
N ASP A 206 -33.25 -14.68 13.19
CA ASP A 206 -34.29 -14.59 14.21
C ASP A 206 -33.78 -13.88 15.48
N SER A 207 -32.55 -13.36 15.45
CA SER A 207 -32.00 -12.54 16.53
C SER A 207 -32.80 -11.24 16.72
N PRO A 208 -32.92 -10.72 17.97
CA PRO A 208 -33.70 -9.51 18.24
C PRO A 208 -33.30 -8.30 17.40
N ASP A 209 -32.00 -8.12 17.16
CA ASP A 209 -31.47 -7.00 16.36
C ASP A 209 -31.85 -7.11 14.89
N VAL A 210 -31.82 -8.31 14.32
CA VAL A 210 -32.23 -8.56 12.93
C VAL A 210 -33.75 -8.39 12.77
N LEU A 211 -34.56 -8.88 13.71
CA LEU A 211 -36.00 -8.66 13.69
C LEU A 211 -36.35 -7.17 13.80
N ALA A 212 -35.61 -6.42 14.64
CA ALA A 212 -35.75 -4.97 14.74
C ALA A 212 -35.35 -4.27 13.44
N LEU A 213 -34.28 -4.71 12.76
CA LEU A 213 -33.88 -4.22 11.43
C LEU A 213 -34.97 -4.46 10.38
N LEU A 214 -35.51 -5.67 10.32
CA LEU A 214 -36.53 -6.05 9.35
C LEU A 214 -37.82 -5.25 9.53
N GLY A 215 -38.14 -4.83 10.75
CA GLY A 215 -39.30 -3.97 11.03
C GLY A 215 -39.15 -2.50 10.60
N LYS A 216 -37.93 -2.04 10.27
CA LYS A 216 -37.69 -0.63 9.93
C LYS A 216 -38.20 -0.26 8.54
N ASN A 217 -38.75 0.94 8.41
CA ASN A 217 -39.09 1.54 7.12
C ASN A 217 -37.90 2.29 6.46
N GLU A 218 -38.08 2.78 5.23
CA GLU A 218 -37.02 3.51 4.49
C GLU A 218 -36.46 4.70 5.29
N ALA A 219 -37.32 5.48 5.94
CA ALA A 219 -36.91 6.69 6.65
C ALA A 219 -36.09 6.37 7.92
N GLU A 220 -36.43 5.29 8.62
CA GLU A 220 -35.71 4.80 9.80
C GLU A 220 -34.35 4.20 9.44
N LEU A 221 -34.26 3.44 8.35
CA LEU A 221 -33.00 2.87 7.86
C LEU A 221 -32.03 3.96 7.39
N LEU A 222 -32.55 4.99 6.70
CA LEU A 222 -31.75 6.11 6.23
C LEU A 222 -31.53 7.19 7.30
N GLN A 223 -32.05 7.01 8.52
CA GLN A 223 -31.86 7.96 9.62
C GLN A 223 -30.38 8.04 10.02
N GLY A 224 -29.68 6.92 10.09
CA GLY A 224 -28.23 6.88 10.36
C GLY A 224 -27.44 7.68 9.33
N PHE A 225 -27.77 7.51 8.04
CA PHE A 225 -27.14 8.25 6.96
C PHE A 225 -27.44 9.76 7.04
N ARG A 226 -28.70 10.13 7.31
CA ARG A 226 -29.12 11.54 7.53
C ARG A 226 -28.39 12.16 8.72
N TYR A 227 -28.20 11.40 9.80
CA TYR A 227 -27.48 11.84 10.98
C TYR A 227 -26.02 12.12 10.67
N LEU A 228 -25.32 11.20 9.98
CA LEU A 228 -23.94 11.41 9.55
C LEU A 228 -23.81 12.61 8.62
N TYR A 229 -24.68 12.71 7.62
CA TYR A 229 -24.70 13.88 6.75
C TYR A 229 -24.86 15.15 7.58
N ARG A 230 -25.83 15.23 8.50
CA ARG A 230 -26.02 16.41 9.33
C ARG A 230 -24.81 16.71 10.22
N GLN A 231 -24.17 15.70 10.80
CA GLN A 231 -22.98 15.89 11.62
C GLN A 231 -21.79 16.41 10.81
N LEU A 232 -21.60 15.89 9.60
CA LEU A 232 -20.42 16.15 8.77
C LEU A 232 -20.62 17.34 7.81
N SER A 233 -21.85 17.66 7.44
CA SER A 233 -22.20 18.79 6.56
C SER A 233 -22.57 20.06 7.35
N ALA A 234 -23.16 19.92 8.55
CA ALA A 234 -23.26 21.05 9.46
C ALA A 234 -21.89 21.25 10.10
N TYR A 235 -20.98 21.91 9.40
CA TYR A 235 -19.74 22.42 9.99
C TYR A 235 -20.14 23.24 11.23
N PRO A 236 -20.02 22.73 12.48
CA PRO A 236 -20.84 23.26 13.54
C PRO A 236 -20.26 24.59 13.99
N ARG A 237 -21.00 25.69 13.77
CA ARG A 237 -20.66 27.02 14.33
C ARG A 237 -20.30 26.96 15.83
N ASN A 238 -20.86 25.99 16.55
CA ASN A 238 -20.70 25.84 18.00
C ASN A 238 -19.72 24.73 18.43
N SER A 239 -19.30 23.80 17.55
CA SER A 239 -18.27 22.80 17.92
C SER A 239 -16.87 23.28 17.58
N ILE A 240 -16.71 24.31 16.74
CA ILE A 240 -15.41 24.89 16.42
C ILE A 240 -14.74 25.55 17.63
N ALA A 241 -15.51 25.91 18.66
CA ALA A 241 -14.99 26.42 19.93
C ALA A 241 -14.53 25.31 20.89
N ASN A 242 -15.07 24.09 20.77
CA ASN A 242 -14.73 22.95 21.65
C ASN A 242 -13.89 21.86 20.95
N CYS A 243 -13.81 21.86 19.63
CA CYS A 243 -12.88 21.07 18.84
C CYS A 243 -11.54 21.82 18.74
N GLU A 244 -10.88 22.03 19.88
CA GLU A 244 -9.43 22.30 19.88
C GLU A 244 -8.64 21.08 19.37
N ALA A 245 -9.23 19.88 19.44
CA ALA A 245 -8.80 18.70 18.69
C ALA A 245 -9.51 18.70 17.32
N GLY A 246 -8.89 19.30 16.31
CA GLY A 246 -9.28 19.01 14.92
C GLY A 246 -9.19 17.51 14.66
N LEU A 247 -10.01 16.99 13.73
CA LEU A 247 -9.85 15.60 13.30
C LEU A 247 -8.39 15.37 12.91
N ASP A 248 -7.75 14.37 13.50
CA ASP A 248 -6.40 14.02 13.09
C ASP A 248 -6.40 13.49 11.64
N SER A 249 -5.21 13.38 11.04
CA SER A 249 -5.12 12.92 9.65
C SER A 249 -5.67 11.50 9.44
N ALA A 250 -5.65 10.65 10.47
CA ALA A 250 -6.15 9.28 10.39
C ALA A 250 -7.68 9.25 10.43
N GLN A 251 -8.31 10.08 11.26
CA GLN A 251 -9.76 10.25 11.32
C GLN A 251 -10.30 10.84 10.01
N ILE A 252 -9.62 11.82 9.42
CA ILE A 252 -9.97 12.36 8.11
C ILE A 252 -9.89 11.25 7.04
N ALA A 253 -8.83 10.44 7.06
CA ALA A 253 -8.68 9.33 6.12
C ALA A 253 -9.80 8.28 6.29
N ALA A 254 -10.15 7.93 7.53
CA ALA A 254 -11.24 7.02 7.84
C ALA A 254 -12.60 7.51 7.31
N GLU A 255 -12.89 8.81 7.47
CA GLU A 255 -14.12 9.41 6.95
C GLU A 255 -14.15 9.48 5.42
N PHE A 256 -13.02 9.73 4.75
CA PHE A 256 -12.94 9.62 3.29
C PHE A 256 -13.10 8.18 2.79
N HIS A 257 -12.55 7.20 3.52
CA HIS A 257 -12.76 5.79 3.21
C HIS A 257 -14.26 5.43 3.33
N ARG A 258 -14.91 5.83 4.43
CA ARG A 258 -16.35 5.66 4.64
C ARG A 258 -17.17 6.29 3.51
N LEU A 259 -16.86 7.54 3.15
CA LEU A 259 -17.50 8.23 2.04
C LEU A 259 -17.32 7.47 0.72
N SER A 260 -16.14 6.91 0.49
CA SER A 260 -15.83 6.13 -0.72
C SER A 260 -16.64 4.84 -0.77
N LEU A 261 -16.79 4.14 0.35
CA LEU A 261 -17.68 2.97 0.45
C LEU A 261 -19.11 3.31 0.05
N PHE A 262 -19.65 4.43 0.57
CA PHE A 262 -20.99 4.87 0.22
C PHE A 262 -21.12 5.29 -1.23
N ARG A 263 -20.10 5.93 -1.81
CA ARG A 263 -20.11 6.27 -3.24
C ARG A 263 -20.13 5.02 -4.11
N CYS A 264 -19.24 4.06 -3.88
CA CYS A 264 -19.21 2.81 -4.64
C CYS A 264 -20.54 2.06 -4.53
N TRP A 265 -21.13 2.06 -3.33
CA TRP A 265 -22.43 1.46 -3.11
C TRP A 265 -23.58 2.20 -3.80
N LEU A 266 -23.56 3.53 -3.81
CA LEU A 266 -24.54 4.35 -4.54
C LEU A 266 -24.51 4.06 -6.04
N GLU A 267 -23.32 4.03 -6.63
CA GLU A 267 -23.11 3.73 -8.05
C GLU A 267 -23.53 2.32 -8.41
N PHE A 268 -23.25 1.34 -7.55
CA PHE A 268 -23.72 -0.03 -7.70
C PHE A 268 -25.25 -0.11 -7.87
N LEU A 269 -25.99 0.78 -7.19
CA LEU A 269 -27.45 0.83 -7.23
C LEU A 269 -28.01 1.64 -8.43
N GLY A 270 -27.14 2.12 -9.31
CA GLY A 270 -27.48 2.94 -10.49
C GLY A 270 -27.37 4.45 -10.25
N GLY A 271 -26.72 4.87 -9.17
CA GLY A 271 -26.46 6.29 -8.90
C GLY A 271 -25.35 6.89 -9.76
N LYS A 272 -25.22 8.22 -9.68
CA LYS A 272 -24.25 8.98 -10.46
C LYS A 272 -22.81 8.62 -10.08
N ARG A 273 -21.99 8.30 -11.08
CA ARG A 273 -20.56 8.02 -10.93
C ARG A 273 -19.78 9.27 -10.54
N ASP A 274 -18.90 9.14 -9.54
CA ASP A 274 -17.97 10.20 -9.11
C ASP A 274 -16.61 9.64 -8.68
N CYS A 275 -15.69 9.56 -9.65
CA CYS A 275 -14.36 8.98 -9.45
C CYS A 275 -13.51 9.67 -8.38
N ARG A 276 -13.80 10.94 -8.03
CA ARG A 276 -13.07 11.67 -6.98
C ARG A 276 -13.37 11.12 -5.58
N GLN A 277 -14.48 10.42 -5.44
CA GLN A 277 -14.92 9.78 -4.20
C GLN A 277 -14.63 8.28 -4.19
N HIS A 278 -13.69 7.77 -5.00
CA HIS A 278 -13.35 6.33 -5.09
C HIS A 278 -12.07 5.96 -4.33
N LYS A 279 -11.65 6.78 -3.36
CA LYS A 279 -10.40 6.55 -2.63
C LYS A 279 -10.63 5.58 -1.47
N ILE A 280 -10.86 4.31 -1.81
CA ILE A 280 -10.97 3.22 -0.84
C ILE A 280 -9.58 2.96 -0.24
N ASP A 281 -9.45 3.19 1.06
CA ASP A 281 -8.31 2.74 1.83
C ASP A 281 -8.25 1.20 1.90
N GLN A 282 -7.17 0.63 1.36
CA GLN A 282 -6.96 -0.82 1.27
C GLN A 282 -6.51 -1.46 2.59
N GLN A 283 -6.23 -0.66 3.63
CA GLN A 283 -5.86 -1.15 4.97
C GLN A 283 -7.06 -1.71 5.73
N TYR A 284 -8.29 -1.42 5.30
CA TYR A 284 -9.50 -1.96 5.89
C TYR A 284 -9.77 -3.40 5.42
N THR A 285 -10.33 -4.22 6.30
CA THR A 285 -10.79 -5.58 5.98
C THR A 285 -12.22 -5.54 5.45
N ALA A 286 -12.65 -6.61 4.78
CA ALA A 286 -14.05 -6.76 4.34
C ALA A 286 -15.04 -6.66 5.53
N ILE A 287 -14.67 -7.22 6.68
CA ILE A 287 -15.45 -7.11 7.93
C ILE A 287 -15.50 -5.66 8.42
N ALA A 288 -14.37 -4.93 8.41
CA ALA A 288 -14.35 -3.54 8.83
C ALA A 288 -15.25 -2.67 7.95
N ASN A 289 -15.23 -2.90 6.62
CA ASN A 289 -16.10 -2.21 5.68
C ASN A 289 -17.58 -2.53 5.91
N ALA A 290 -17.90 -3.81 6.15
CA ALA A 290 -19.26 -4.23 6.47
C ALA A 290 -19.76 -3.57 7.77
N ASN A 291 -18.90 -3.47 8.79
CA ASN A 291 -19.20 -2.79 10.05
C ASN A 291 -19.44 -1.28 9.88
N ILE A 292 -18.70 -0.61 9.00
CA ILE A 292 -18.93 0.80 8.69
C ILE A 292 -20.36 1.02 8.16
N ILE A 293 -20.85 0.13 7.31
CA ILE A 293 -22.20 0.20 6.74
C ILE A 293 -23.25 -0.23 7.77
N SER A 294 -23.06 -1.34 8.46
CA SER A 294 -24.02 -1.86 9.44
C SER A 294 -24.17 -0.95 10.66
N SER A 295 -23.15 -0.15 10.99
CA SER A 295 -23.25 0.87 12.03
C SER A 295 -24.35 1.90 11.76
N LEU A 296 -24.79 2.09 10.50
CA LEU A 296 -25.92 2.96 10.17
C LEU A 296 -27.24 2.49 10.78
N VAL A 297 -27.37 1.19 11.01
CA VAL A 297 -28.59 0.56 11.55
C VAL A 297 -28.40 0.08 12.99
N GLY A 298 -27.21 0.28 13.56
CA GLY A 298 -26.88 -0.10 14.93
C GLY A 298 -26.61 -1.59 15.12
N ILE A 299 -26.13 -2.29 14.08
CA ILE A 299 -25.83 -3.73 14.15
C ILE A 299 -24.33 -3.95 13.94
N GLU A 300 -23.71 -4.70 14.84
CA GLU A 300 -22.33 -5.16 14.68
C GLU A 300 -22.30 -6.44 13.84
N VAL A 301 -21.41 -6.45 12.85
CA VAL A 301 -21.22 -7.56 11.92
C VAL A 301 -19.99 -8.36 12.34
N LEU A 302 -20.18 -9.67 12.50
CA LEU A 302 -19.13 -10.59 12.95
C LEU A 302 -18.43 -11.37 11.83
N LYS A 303 -19.01 -11.38 10.62
CA LYS A 303 -18.46 -12.07 9.43
C LYS A 303 -18.63 -11.21 8.18
N PRO A 304 -17.78 -11.38 7.15
CA PRO A 304 -17.98 -10.66 5.90
C PRO A 304 -19.14 -11.26 5.10
N PHE A 305 -19.55 -10.51 4.09
CA PHE A 305 -20.64 -10.86 3.18
C PHE A 305 -20.19 -11.95 2.21
N GLU A 306 -20.33 -13.23 2.58
CA GLU A 306 -19.84 -14.36 1.76
C GLU A 306 -20.76 -15.59 1.85
N ILE A 307 -20.91 -16.18 3.05
CA ILE A 307 -21.60 -17.46 3.23
C ILE A 307 -22.91 -17.24 4.00
N PHE A 308 -24.01 -17.48 3.29
CA PHE A 308 -25.36 -17.48 3.83
C PHE A 308 -26.26 -18.42 3.05
N ASP A 309 -27.38 -18.79 3.67
CA ASP A 309 -28.42 -19.60 3.04
C ASP A 309 -29.35 -18.66 2.24
N PRO A 310 -29.38 -18.76 0.90
CA PRO A 310 -30.19 -17.87 0.07
C PRO A 310 -31.69 -17.95 0.38
N GLN A 311 -32.19 -19.13 0.73
CA GLN A 311 -33.62 -19.32 1.02
C GLN A 311 -33.97 -18.71 2.37
N ARG A 312 -33.18 -18.97 3.42
CA ARG A 312 -33.40 -18.34 4.73
C ARG A 312 -33.28 -16.82 4.66
N MET A 313 -32.37 -16.31 3.84
CA MET A 313 -32.24 -14.87 3.60
C MET A 313 -33.47 -14.32 2.89
N LEU A 314 -33.97 -15.00 1.86
CA LEU A 314 -35.19 -14.60 1.16
C LEU A 314 -36.41 -14.59 2.10
N ASP A 315 -36.55 -15.62 2.94
CA ASP A 315 -37.59 -15.71 3.95
C ASP A 315 -37.49 -14.57 4.96
N ALA A 316 -36.28 -14.20 5.41
CA ALA A 316 -36.06 -13.06 6.29
C ALA A 316 -36.42 -11.73 5.60
N LEU A 317 -35.97 -11.53 4.36
CA LEU A 317 -36.26 -10.33 3.56
C LEU A 317 -37.77 -10.15 3.32
N SER A 318 -38.53 -11.23 3.17
CA SER A 318 -39.99 -11.19 3.01
C SER A 318 -40.73 -10.61 4.22
N LYS A 319 -40.09 -10.59 5.40
CA LYS A 319 -40.63 -9.98 6.62
C LYS A 319 -40.48 -8.46 6.63
N SER A 320 -39.65 -7.89 5.74
CA SER A 320 -39.37 -6.45 5.71
C SER A 320 -40.38 -5.68 4.85
N PRO A 321 -40.89 -4.52 5.31
CA PRO A 321 -41.85 -3.71 4.55
C PRO A 321 -41.24 -3.11 3.28
N LEU A 322 -39.91 -3.16 3.11
CA LEU A 322 -39.22 -2.69 1.91
C LEU A 322 -39.33 -3.65 0.72
N PHE A 323 -39.64 -4.93 0.98
CA PHE A 323 -39.71 -5.97 -0.04
C PHE A 323 -41.17 -6.38 -0.23
N LEU A 324 -41.89 -5.64 -1.06
CA LEU A 324 -43.25 -6.00 -1.46
C LEU A 324 -43.26 -7.36 -2.17
N ASN A 325 -44.36 -8.13 -2.06
CA ASN A 325 -44.47 -9.49 -2.59
C ASN A 325 -44.00 -9.64 -4.05
N ASN A 326 -44.28 -8.67 -4.92
CA ASN A 326 -43.83 -8.76 -6.31
C ASN A 326 -42.31 -8.63 -6.45
N THR A 327 -41.67 -7.82 -5.60
CA THR A 327 -40.22 -7.59 -5.61
C THR A 327 -39.46 -8.80 -5.07
N ILE A 328 -39.96 -9.43 -3.99
CA ILE A 328 -39.30 -10.59 -3.38
C ILE A 328 -39.29 -11.80 -4.32
N HIS A 329 -40.37 -12.05 -5.07
CA HIS A 329 -40.43 -13.15 -6.04
C HIS A 329 -39.47 -12.99 -7.23
N THR A 330 -39.09 -11.75 -7.54
CA THR A 330 -38.12 -11.45 -8.60
C THR A 330 -36.68 -11.32 -8.10
N LEU A 331 -36.48 -11.35 -6.77
CA LEU A 331 -35.16 -11.13 -6.18
C LEU A 331 -34.32 -12.40 -6.27
N ASP A 332 -33.33 -12.38 -7.15
CA ASP A 332 -32.28 -13.40 -7.19
C ASP A 332 -31.17 -13.05 -6.19
N VAL A 333 -31.29 -13.61 -4.99
CA VAL A 333 -30.36 -13.40 -3.87
C VAL A 333 -28.94 -13.83 -4.23
N VAL A 334 -28.76 -14.90 -5.00
CA VAL A 334 -27.43 -15.43 -5.37
C VAL A 334 -26.77 -14.53 -6.41
N LYS A 335 -27.54 -14.06 -7.39
CA LYS A 335 -27.04 -13.10 -8.38
C LYS A 335 -26.68 -11.76 -7.72
N MET A 336 -27.55 -11.25 -6.85
CA MET A 336 -27.30 -10.00 -6.13
C MET A 336 -26.07 -10.11 -5.23
N SER A 337 -25.88 -11.24 -4.56
CA SER A 337 -24.73 -11.46 -3.69
C SER A 337 -23.41 -11.50 -4.47
N THR A 338 -23.41 -12.20 -5.60
CA THR A 338 -22.26 -12.27 -6.52
C THR A 338 -21.91 -10.88 -7.04
N GLN A 339 -22.92 -10.08 -7.40
CA GLN A 339 -22.72 -8.71 -7.88
C GLN A 339 -22.18 -7.78 -6.79
N VAL A 340 -22.68 -7.91 -5.55
CA VAL A 340 -22.16 -7.17 -4.40
C VAL A 340 -20.70 -7.52 -4.14
N MET A 341 -20.36 -8.81 -4.05
CA MET A 341 -18.98 -9.25 -3.80
C MET A 341 -18.01 -8.85 -4.93
N ALA A 342 -18.49 -8.80 -6.17
CA ALA A 342 -17.66 -8.43 -7.32
C ALA A 342 -17.39 -6.91 -7.41
N ARG A 343 -18.27 -6.07 -6.86
CA ARG A 343 -18.23 -4.60 -7.05
C ARG A 343 -17.97 -3.82 -5.78
N LEU A 344 -18.19 -4.40 -4.61
CA LEU A 344 -18.12 -3.72 -3.32
C LEU A 344 -17.17 -4.45 -2.38
N PRO A 345 -16.37 -3.71 -1.60
CA PRO A 345 -15.34 -4.29 -0.73
C PRO A 345 -15.92 -4.81 0.60
N PHE A 346 -17.07 -5.49 0.56
CA PHE A 346 -17.76 -6.04 1.75
C PHE A 346 -17.58 -7.55 1.93
N GLY A 347 -17.07 -8.21 0.88
CA GLY A 347 -16.75 -9.62 0.87
C GLY A 347 -15.67 -9.86 -0.16
N LEU A 348 -15.09 -11.05 -0.14
CA LEU A 348 -14.25 -11.52 -1.22
C LEU A 348 -15.04 -12.60 -1.98
N PRO A 349 -14.93 -12.66 -3.32
CA PRO A 349 -15.55 -13.74 -4.06
C PRO A 349 -15.18 -15.09 -3.45
N ASN A 350 -16.14 -16.02 -3.39
CA ASN A 350 -15.84 -17.39 -2.98
C ASN A 350 -14.67 -17.92 -3.81
N GLU A 351 -13.75 -18.63 -3.14
CA GLU A 351 -12.57 -19.22 -3.79
C GLU A 351 -11.55 -18.20 -4.34
N TYR A 352 -11.69 -16.90 -4.07
CA TYR A 352 -10.78 -15.88 -4.62
C TYR A 352 -9.30 -16.16 -4.34
N LEU A 353 -8.97 -16.51 -3.09
CA LEU A 353 -7.62 -16.95 -2.72
C LEU A 353 -7.51 -18.46 -2.53
N ASN A 354 -8.62 -19.20 -2.42
CA ASN A 354 -8.63 -20.61 -2.02
C ASN A 354 -7.79 -20.91 -0.75
N ILE A 355 -7.83 -20.01 0.24
CA ILE A 355 -7.19 -20.19 1.56
C ILE A 355 -8.26 -20.35 2.64
N PRO A 356 -7.91 -20.85 3.85
CA PRO A 356 -8.85 -20.94 4.96
C PRO A 356 -9.58 -19.63 5.23
N LEU A 357 -10.90 -19.74 5.38
CA LEU A 357 -11.79 -18.59 5.48
C LEU A 357 -11.43 -17.68 6.66
N GLU A 358 -11.05 -18.25 7.81
CA GLU A 358 -10.65 -17.48 8.99
C GLU A 358 -9.45 -16.55 8.72
N ILE A 359 -8.52 -16.97 7.85
CA ILE A 359 -7.40 -16.14 7.41
C ILE A 359 -7.93 -15.03 6.49
N GLN A 360 -8.64 -15.43 5.43
CA GLN A 360 -9.16 -14.52 4.41
C GLN A 360 -9.97 -13.36 5.00
N ARG A 361 -10.82 -13.66 5.99
CA ARG A 361 -11.67 -12.68 6.70
C ARG A 361 -10.90 -11.61 7.47
N ARG A 362 -9.67 -11.91 7.88
CA ARG A 362 -8.83 -11.04 8.71
C ARG A 362 -7.77 -10.28 7.90
N LEU A 363 -7.62 -10.61 6.62
CA LEU A 363 -6.74 -9.87 5.72
C LEU A 363 -7.43 -8.59 5.26
N ASN A 364 -6.66 -7.53 5.15
CA ASN A 364 -7.10 -6.31 4.47
C ASN A 364 -6.94 -6.46 2.93
N PHE A 365 -7.57 -5.55 2.17
CA PHE A 365 -7.56 -5.65 0.71
C PHE A 365 -6.15 -5.52 0.11
N GLU A 366 -5.27 -4.75 0.73
CA GLU A 366 -3.86 -4.65 0.33
C GLU A 366 -3.15 -6.01 0.46
N GLN A 367 -3.25 -6.64 1.63
CA GLN A 367 -2.70 -7.97 1.90
C GLN A 367 -3.29 -9.03 0.97
N VAL A 368 -4.60 -8.99 0.72
CA VAL A 368 -5.27 -9.90 -0.23
C VAL A 368 -4.69 -9.74 -1.64
N GLY A 369 -4.51 -8.50 -2.10
CA GLY A 369 -3.90 -8.20 -3.40
C GLY A 369 -2.45 -8.70 -3.48
N MET A 370 -1.65 -8.46 -2.43
CA MET A 370 -0.28 -8.95 -2.33
C MET A 370 -0.22 -10.48 -2.37
N ILE A 371 -1.05 -11.17 -1.58
CA ILE A 371 -1.10 -12.64 -1.52
C ILE A 371 -1.50 -13.21 -2.87
N HIS A 372 -2.54 -12.66 -3.51
CA HIS A 372 -2.97 -13.10 -4.84
C HIS A 372 -1.85 -12.97 -5.87
N ALA A 373 -1.16 -11.83 -5.91
CA ALA A 373 -0.03 -11.59 -6.82
C ALA A 373 1.11 -12.58 -6.57
N GLN A 374 1.40 -12.91 -5.30
CA GLN A 374 2.46 -13.83 -4.92
C GLN A 374 2.13 -15.29 -5.24
N ILE A 375 0.89 -15.72 -5.02
CA ILE A 375 0.41 -17.04 -5.44
C ILE A 375 0.50 -17.17 -6.96
N ALA A 376 0.05 -16.17 -7.71
CA ALA A 376 0.13 -16.15 -9.17
C ALA A 376 1.59 -16.19 -9.65
N TYR A 377 2.47 -15.40 -9.04
CA TYR A 377 3.90 -15.41 -9.34
C TYR A 377 4.55 -16.77 -9.06
N PHE A 378 4.21 -17.40 -7.93
CA PHE A 378 4.71 -18.71 -7.55
C PHE A 378 4.30 -19.77 -8.59
N TYR A 379 3.02 -19.83 -8.96
CA TYR A 379 2.56 -20.81 -9.95
C TYR A 379 3.05 -20.55 -11.37
N ARG A 380 3.32 -19.29 -11.74
CA ARG A 380 4.02 -19.00 -12.99
C ARG A 380 5.41 -19.62 -13.05
N LYS A 381 6.12 -19.69 -11.91
CA LYS A 381 7.44 -20.34 -11.79
C LYS A 381 7.35 -21.85 -11.62
N HIS A 382 6.28 -22.33 -11.00
CA HIS A 382 6.06 -23.74 -10.66
C HIS A 382 4.64 -24.22 -11.06
N PRO A 383 4.34 -24.33 -12.37
CA PRO A 383 2.99 -24.66 -12.84
C PRO A 383 2.48 -26.02 -12.36
N SER A 384 3.37 -26.99 -12.16
CA SER A 384 3.04 -28.32 -11.66
C SER A 384 2.46 -28.32 -10.23
N LEU A 385 2.63 -27.23 -9.48
CA LEU A 385 2.09 -27.07 -8.14
C LEU A 385 0.77 -26.32 -8.08
N GLN A 386 0.22 -25.87 -9.22
CA GLN A 386 -1.00 -25.08 -9.27
C GLN A 386 -2.23 -25.91 -8.88
N MET A 387 -2.50 -25.95 -7.59
CA MET A 387 -3.66 -26.62 -7.00
C MET A 387 -4.25 -25.73 -5.91
N PRO A 388 -5.58 -25.57 -5.80
CA PRO A 388 -6.21 -24.74 -4.76
C PRO A 388 -5.71 -25.08 -3.34
N ARG A 389 -5.54 -26.37 -3.03
CA ARG A 389 -5.04 -26.86 -1.74
C ARG A 389 -3.61 -26.39 -1.37
N ASN A 390 -2.83 -25.98 -2.37
CA ASN A 390 -1.46 -25.51 -2.20
C ASN A 390 -1.38 -24.00 -1.89
N ASN A 391 -2.47 -23.23 -2.09
CA ASN A 391 -2.46 -21.79 -1.88
C ASN A 391 -2.11 -21.41 -0.43
N ILE A 392 -2.61 -22.16 0.55
CA ILE A 392 -2.24 -21.98 1.96
C ILE A 392 -0.76 -22.31 2.24
N LEU A 393 -0.18 -23.26 1.50
CA LEU A 393 1.23 -23.64 1.66
C LEU A 393 2.14 -22.54 1.12
N VAL A 394 1.78 -21.99 -0.03
CA VAL A 394 2.47 -20.83 -0.62
C VAL A 394 2.37 -19.63 0.32
N LEU A 395 1.20 -19.37 0.91
CA LEU A 395 1.00 -18.30 1.89
C LEU A 395 1.91 -18.48 3.12
N LEU A 396 1.98 -19.68 3.69
CA LEU A 396 2.84 -19.97 4.84
C LEU A 396 4.32 -19.74 4.52
N CYS A 397 4.79 -20.24 3.37
CA CYS A 397 6.15 -20.03 2.89
C CYS A 397 6.47 -18.56 2.60
N TRP A 398 5.53 -17.82 2.01
CA TRP A 398 5.73 -16.41 1.68
C TRP A 398 5.74 -15.51 2.92
N ASN A 399 4.89 -15.79 3.91
CA ASN A 399 4.84 -14.97 5.12
C ASN A 399 6.14 -15.01 5.94
N SER A 400 6.96 -16.06 5.82
CA SER A 400 8.29 -16.08 6.46
C SER A 400 9.29 -15.13 5.79
N ILE A 401 9.05 -14.77 4.53
CA ILE A 401 9.88 -13.84 3.75
C ILE A 401 9.37 -12.41 3.93
N THR A 402 8.04 -12.22 3.90
CA THR A 402 7.40 -10.92 4.03
C THR A 402 6.31 -11.00 5.10
N PRO A 403 6.56 -10.52 6.34
CA PRO A 403 5.71 -10.78 7.50
C PRO A 403 4.36 -10.03 7.49
N SER A 404 3.86 -9.62 6.32
CA SER A 404 2.66 -8.82 6.11
C SER A 404 1.40 -9.43 6.72
N ALA A 405 1.27 -10.77 6.77
CA ALA A 405 0.12 -11.48 7.32
C ALA A 405 0.38 -12.17 8.67
N SER A 406 1.53 -11.89 9.31
CA SER A 406 2.02 -12.70 10.44
C SER A 406 1.07 -12.76 11.62
N GLN A 407 0.47 -11.63 12.02
CA GLN A 407 -0.47 -11.64 13.15
C GLN A 407 -1.74 -12.44 12.84
N VAL A 408 -2.23 -12.38 11.60
CA VAL A 408 -3.40 -13.14 11.16
C VAL A 408 -3.08 -14.64 11.21
N LEU A 409 -1.93 -15.04 10.67
CA LEU A 409 -1.49 -16.43 10.65
C LEU A 409 -1.17 -16.98 12.05
N ILE A 410 -0.57 -16.18 12.94
CA ILE A 410 -0.32 -16.58 14.34
C ILE A 410 -1.64 -16.87 15.06
N LYS A 411 -2.65 -15.98 14.91
CA LYS A 411 -3.97 -16.22 15.51
C LYS A 411 -4.66 -17.44 14.90
N TRP A 412 -4.57 -17.60 13.58
CA TRP A 412 -5.13 -18.76 12.89
C TRP A 412 -4.43 -20.06 13.29
N ALA A 413 -3.12 -20.07 13.54
CA ALA A 413 -2.37 -21.25 13.97
C ALA A 413 -2.80 -21.82 15.34
N ALA A 414 -3.62 -21.08 16.10
CA ALA A 414 -4.26 -21.57 17.32
C ALA A 414 -5.66 -22.21 17.07
N SER A 415 -6.15 -22.19 15.83
CA SER A 415 -7.48 -22.71 15.45
C SER A 415 -7.48 -24.22 15.18
N ILE A 416 -8.67 -24.83 15.23
CA ILE A 416 -8.89 -26.24 14.85
C ILE A 416 -8.59 -26.48 13.36
N ASP A 417 -8.92 -25.50 12.51
CA ASP A 417 -8.65 -25.57 11.06
C ASP A 417 -7.15 -25.67 10.77
N SER A 418 -6.34 -24.94 11.54
CA SER A 418 -4.88 -24.97 11.42
C SER A 418 -4.29 -26.31 11.86
N TRP A 419 -4.83 -26.91 12.92
CA TRP A 419 -4.45 -28.26 13.34
C TRP A 419 -4.80 -29.31 12.28
N THR A 420 -5.96 -29.17 11.64
CA THR A 420 -6.37 -30.03 10.53
C THR A 420 -5.40 -29.92 9.34
N LEU A 421 -4.94 -28.69 9.02
CA LEU A 421 -3.88 -28.51 8.03
C LEU A 421 -2.59 -29.19 8.47
N TYR A 422 -2.15 -29.02 9.71
CA TYR A 422 -0.93 -29.65 10.23
C TYR A 422 -0.98 -31.18 10.10
N GLN A 423 -2.09 -31.80 10.50
CA GLN A 423 -2.29 -33.24 10.35
C GLN A 423 -2.24 -33.69 8.89
N ARG A 424 -2.84 -32.91 7.97
CA ARG A 424 -2.75 -33.15 6.54
C ARG A 424 -1.31 -33.09 6.05
N LEU A 425 -0.54 -32.07 6.43
CA LEU A 425 0.86 -31.92 6.02
C LEU A 425 1.74 -33.06 6.51
N ILE A 426 1.51 -33.55 7.72
CA ILE A 426 2.20 -34.72 8.26
C ILE A 426 1.91 -35.96 7.41
N LYS A 427 0.64 -36.23 7.09
CA LYS A 427 0.24 -37.36 6.23
C LYS A 427 0.77 -37.22 4.81
N ASP A 428 0.68 -36.02 4.24
CA ASP A 428 1.23 -35.69 2.93
C ASP A 428 2.74 -36.06 2.89
N ILE A 429 3.50 -35.70 3.94
CA ILE A 429 4.92 -36.08 4.08
C ILE A 429 5.11 -37.57 4.38
N GLN A 430 4.11 -38.35 4.78
CA GLN A 430 4.24 -39.80 4.87
C GLN A 430 4.12 -40.45 3.48
N ASP A 431 3.28 -39.90 2.62
CA ASP A 431 2.98 -40.44 1.29
C ASP A 431 4.06 -40.13 0.24
N SER A 432 4.03 -40.88 -0.87
CA SER A 432 4.85 -40.58 -2.05
C SER A 432 4.36 -39.32 -2.75
N GLN A 433 5.26 -38.40 -3.11
CA GLN A 433 4.93 -37.13 -3.76
C GLN A 433 5.95 -36.77 -4.84
N SER A 434 5.61 -35.81 -5.71
CA SER A 434 6.63 -35.18 -6.57
C SER A 434 7.64 -34.40 -5.72
N LYS A 435 8.85 -34.22 -6.26
CA LYS A 435 9.94 -33.49 -5.60
C LYS A 435 9.50 -32.07 -5.23
N GLU A 436 8.83 -31.40 -6.14
CA GLU A 436 8.29 -30.04 -5.99
C GLU A 436 7.26 -29.96 -4.88
N GLN A 437 6.34 -30.93 -4.81
CA GLN A 437 5.28 -30.94 -3.80
C GLN A 437 5.86 -31.23 -2.42
N LEU A 438 6.80 -32.17 -2.32
CA LEU A 438 7.50 -32.51 -1.08
C LEU A 438 8.20 -31.28 -0.50
N ILE A 439 8.90 -30.53 -1.35
CA ILE A 439 9.57 -29.27 -0.97
C ILE A 439 8.59 -28.24 -0.44
N LEU A 440 7.50 -27.98 -1.18
CA LEU A 440 6.49 -27.00 -0.76
C LEU A 440 5.85 -27.41 0.57
N THR A 441 5.55 -28.70 0.73
CA THR A 441 4.93 -29.26 1.94
C THR A 441 5.86 -29.13 3.14
N LEU A 442 7.14 -29.45 2.99
CA LEU A 442 8.15 -29.30 4.03
C LEU A 442 8.41 -27.84 4.42
N GLY A 443 8.55 -26.96 3.43
CA GLY A 443 8.70 -25.52 3.65
C GLY A 443 7.52 -24.94 4.42
N ALA A 444 6.30 -25.28 3.99
CA ALA A 444 5.07 -24.83 4.64
C ALA A 444 4.94 -25.39 6.06
N LEU A 445 5.31 -26.64 6.30
CA LEU A 445 5.29 -27.26 7.63
C LEU A 445 6.27 -26.58 8.59
N LEU A 446 7.48 -26.26 8.13
CA LEU A 446 8.41 -25.49 8.94
C LEU A 446 7.87 -24.09 9.24
N CYS A 447 7.40 -23.37 8.22
CA CYS A 447 6.84 -22.03 8.40
C CYS A 447 5.65 -22.04 9.35
N TYR A 448 4.79 -23.05 9.27
CA TYR A 448 3.72 -23.28 10.23
C TYR A 448 4.25 -23.43 11.66
N ARG A 449 5.30 -24.23 11.88
CA ARG A 449 5.90 -24.40 13.22
C ARG A 449 6.51 -23.11 13.76
N ARG A 450 7.07 -22.26 12.88
CA ARG A 450 7.60 -20.93 13.24
C ARG A 450 6.53 -19.93 13.64
N LEU A 451 5.24 -20.19 13.39
CA LEU A 451 4.14 -19.38 13.92
C LEU A 451 3.95 -19.58 15.44
N SER A 452 4.49 -20.67 16.00
CA SER A 452 4.53 -20.91 17.45
C SER A 452 5.84 -20.40 18.05
N PRO A 453 5.85 -19.90 19.29
CA PRO A 453 7.08 -19.49 19.96
C PRO A 453 8.05 -20.68 20.09
N PRO A 454 9.34 -20.51 19.76
CA PRO A 454 10.32 -21.58 19.83
C PRO A 454 10.54 -22.02 21.29
N ASN A 455 10.80 -23.31 21.51
CA ASN A 455 11.30 -23.79 22.79
C ASN A 455 12.82 -23.54 22.86
N PRO A 456 13.30 -22.64 23.73
CA PRO A 456 14.72 -22.24 23.75
C PRO A 456 15.69 -23.36 24.15
N ASN A 457 15.19 -24.44 24.75
CA ASN A 457 16.01 -25.52 25.30
C ASN A 457 16.14 -26.73 24.36
N ALA A 458 15.66 -26.63 23.12
CA ALA A 458 15.41 -27.78 22.25
C ALA A 458 16.31 -27.82 21.00
N ASN A 459 17.60 -27.53 21.17
CA ASN A 459 18.57 -27.45 20.07
C ASN A 459 19.24 -28.80 19.72
N GLN A 460 18.93 -29.88 20.44
CA GLN A 460 19.51 -31.21 20.22
C GLN A 460 18.43 -32.25 19.89
N PRO A 461 18.78 -33.34 19.18
CA PRO A 461 17.86 -34.43 18.95
C PRO A 461 17.53 -35.16 20.27
N ILE A 462 16.27 -35.54 20.45
CA ILE A 462 15.76 -36.25 21.64
C ILE A 462 15.97 -37.77 21.49
N ASN A 463 15.64 -38.32 20.32
CA ASN A 463 15.79 -39.74 20.00
C ASN A 463 17.13 -40.02 19.30
N ARG A 464 18.23 -39.44 19.80
CA ARG A 464 19.63 -39.60 19.33
C ARG A 464 19.94 -39.04 17.93
N SER A 465 18.96 -38.96 17.01
CA SER A 465 19.14 -38.36 15.68
C SER A 465 17.93 -37.52 15.26
N TYR A 466 18.16 -36.53 14.38
CA TYR A 466 17.07 -35.73 13.82
C TYR A 466 16.11 -36.54 12.94
N LEU A 467 16.58 -37.61 12.28
CA LEU A 467 15.71 -38.48 11.49
C LEU A 467 14.76 -39.30 12.38
N ALA A 468 15.24 -39.80 13.52
CA ALA A 468 14.41 -40.54 14.47
C ALA A 468 13.36 -39.63 15.13
N ASP A 469 13.75 -38.38 15.46
CA ASP A 469 12.78 -37.38 15.91
C ASP A 469 11.77 -37.01 14.83
N PHE A 470 12.21 -36.91 13.58
CA PHE A 470 11.34 -36.61 12.46
C PHE A 470 10.31 -37.73 12.23
N ASP A 471 10.74 -39.00 12.23
CA ASP A 471 9.83 -40.16 12.19
C ASP A 471 8.83 -40.13 13.36
N ALA A 472 9.31 -39.88 14.58
CA ALA A 472 8.43 -39.74 15.74
C ALA A 472 7.38 -38.62 15.56
N ILE A 473 7.77 -37.45 15.03
CA ILE A 473 6.85 -36.34 14.74
C ILE A 473 5.84 -36.73 13.65
N LEU A 474 6.28 -37.42 12.60
CA LEU A 474 5.38 -37.90 11.54
C LEU A 474 4.36 -38.92 12.08
N ASN A 475 4.71 -39.67 13.12
CA ASN A 475 3.80 -40.52 13.87
C ASN A 475 3.02 -39.78 14.99
N PHE A 476 2.89 -38.44 14.87
CA PHE A 476 2.16 -37.56 15.79
C PHE A 476 2.68 -37.55 17.24
N LYS A 477 3.93 -37.98 17.49
CA LYS A 477 4.55 -37.84 18.81
C LYS A 477 4.92 -36.37 19.03
N TYR A 478 4.46 -35.81 20.14
CA TYR A 478 4.85 -34.47 20.53
C TYR A 478 6.31 -34.44 21.00
N LEU A 479 7.14 -33.66 20.31
CA LEU A 479 8.54 -33.42 20.70
C LEU A 479 8.79 -31.92 20.91
N SER A 480 9.50 -31.57 21.97
CA SER A 480 9.83 -30.16 22.29
C SER A 480 10.77 -29.52 21.26
N ASN A 481 11.57 -30.32 20.54
CA ASN A 481 12.52 -29.89 19.52
C ASN A 481 11.97 -29.93 18.08
N THR A 482 10.64 -30.03 17.91
CA THR A 482 9.99 -30.20 16.60
C THR A 482 10.44 -29.16 15.55
N GLN A 483 10.59 -27.89 15.93
CA GLN A 483 11.04 -26.85 15.00
C GLN A 483 12.47 -27.14 14.51
N THR A 484 13.40 -27.37 15.43
CA THR A 484 14.81 -27.70 15.15
C THR A 484 14.91 -28.92 14.24
N VAL A 485 14.12 -29.95 14.50
CA VAL A 485 14.06 -31.15 13.67
C VAL A 485 13.65 -30.80 12.23
N PHE A 486 12.57 -30.05 12.03
CA PHE A 486 12.19 -29.63 10.68
C PHE A 486 13.24 -28.75 10.00
N GLU A 487 13.90 -27.85 10.73
CA GLU A 487 14.97 -27.02 10.18
C GLU A 487 16.12 -27.88 9.65
N HIS A 488 16.59 -28.85 10.43
CA HIS A 488 17.64 -29.77 9.99
C HIS A 488 17.21 -30.68 8.85
N MET A 489 15.96 -31.17 8.86
CA MET A 489 15.46 -32.03 7.80
C MET A 489 15.36 -31.29 6.47
N VAL A 490 14.92 -30.04 6.47
CA VAL A 490 14.87 -29.27 5.22
C VAL A 490 16.24 -28.78 4.78
N LEU A 491 17.16 -28.48 5.69
CA LEU A 491 18.57 -28.25 5.35
C LEU A 491 19.18 -29.44 4.63
N SER A 492 18.86 -30.65 5.11
CA SER A 492 19.28 -31.89 4.48
C SER A 492 18.68 -32.06 3.08
N VAL A 493 17.39 -31.76 2.88
CA VAL A 493 16.81 -31.66 1.54
C VAL A 493 17.56 -30.67 0.67
N LEU A 494 17.78 -29.43 1.13
CA LEU A 494 18.50 -28.40 0.39
C LEU A 494 19.88 -28.88 -0.10
N ARG A 495 20.63 -29.61 0.74
CA ARG A 495 21.90 -30.25 0.34
C ARG A 495 21.74 -31.24 -0.80
N ILE A 496 20.74 -32.12 -0.74
CA ILE A 496 20.46 -33.05 -1.85
C ILE A 496 20.07 -32.30 -3.13
N PHE A 497 19.36 -31.17 -3.01
CA PHE A 497 19.00 -30.35 -4.17
C PHE A 497 20.16 -29.52 -4.73
N TRP A 498 21.23 -29.29 -3.95
CA TRP A 498 22.48 -28.73 -4.47
C TRP A 498 23.28 -29.73 -5.30
N THR A 499 23.19 -31.03 -4.99
CA THR A 499 23.90 -32.07 -5.74
C THR A 499 23.15 -32.50 -7.01
N VAL A 500 21.84 -32.28 -7.06
CA VAL A 500 20.98 -32.60 -8.21
C VAL A 500 20.68 -31.35 -9.02
N ASN A 501 21.37 -31.16 -10.15
CA ASN A 501 21.29 -29.98 -11.02
C ASN A 501 19.87 -29.61 -11.54
N ASP A 502 18.90 -30.53 -11.48
CA ASP A 502 17.59 -30.43 -12.14
C ASP A 502 16.57 -29.51 -11.42
N THR A 503 16.97 -28.77 -10.37
CA THR A 503 16.00 -28.18 -9.42
C THR A 503 16.37 -26.79 -8.88
N GLU A 504 17.18 -26.02 -9.64
CA GLU A 504 17.66 -24.69 -9.25
C GLU A 504 16.55 -23.75 -8.72
N LYS A 505 15.39 -23.69 -9.39
CA LYS A 505 14.28 -22.83 -8.97
C LYS A 505 13.71 -23.20 -7.61
N MET A 506 13.58 -24.50 -7.33
CA MET A 506 13.09 -24.97 -6.03
C MET A 506 14.12 -24.80 -4.93
N ARG A 507 15.41 -24.92 -5.28
CA ARG A 507 16.50 -24.62 -4.38
C ARG A 507 16.49 -23.16 -3.95
N GLN A 508 16.35 -22.24 -4.89
CA GLN A 508 16.23 -20.80 -4.62
C GLN A 508 14.98 -20.49 -3.78
N PHE A 509 13.85 -21.14 -4.08
CA PHE A 509 12.64 -21.01 -3.28
C PHE A 509 12.87 -21.42 -1.82
N LEU A 510 13.38 -22.64 -1.58
CA LEU A 510 13.69 -23.08 -0.22
C LEU A 510 14.73 -22.18 0.46
N ALA A 511 15.82 -21.81 -0.21
CA ALA A 511 16.81 -20.92 0.37
C ALA A 511 16.18 -19.59 0.85
N SER A 512 15.25 -19.02 0.07
CA SER A 512 14.51 -17.80 0.45
C SER A 512 13.60 -17.99 1.66
N VAL A 513 12.94 -19.14 1.80
CA VAL A 513 12.07 -19.46 2.95
C VAL A 513 12.88 -19.56 4.25
N PHE A 514 14.13 -20.01 4.16
CA PHE A 514 14.96 -20.28 5.32
C PHE A 514 15.74 -19.07 5.83
N HIS A 515 15.99 -18.05 4.99
CA HIS A 515 17.00 -17.00 5.28
C HIS A 515 18.36 -17.59 5.65
N ILE A 516 18.68 -18.80 5.19
CA ILE A 516 19.90 -19.50 5.56
C ILE A 516 20.95 -19.32 4.48
N GLU A 517 22.11 -18.77 4.86
CA GLU A 517 23.36 -18.92 4.11
C GLU A 517 23.77 -20.40 4.09
N PRO A 518 24.33 -20.94 3.00
CA PRO A 518 24.71 -22.35 2.91
C PRO A 518 25.62 -22.75 4.07
N LEU A 519 25.05 -23.44 5.07
CA LEU A 519 25.77 -23.89 6.25
C LEU A 519 26.78 -24.96 5.84
N ALA A 520 27.97 -24.89 6.45
CA ALA A 520 28.99 -25.92 6.32
C ALA A 520 28.43 -27.29 6.74
N LEU A 521 28.85 -28.34 6.03
CA LEU A 521 28.47 -29.73 6.26
C LEU A 521 28.79 -30.15 7.70
N ASP A 522 27.77 -30.27 8.55
CA ASP A 522 27.89 -31.02 9.81
C ASP A 522 27.82 -32.54 9.49
N PRO A 523 28.84 -33.34 9.83
CA PRO A 523 28.84 -34.79 9.65
C PRO A 523 27.64 -35.51 10.30
N ALA A 524 27.00 -34.92 11.31
CA ALA A 524 25.79 -35.46 11.95
C ALA A 524 24.58 -35.57 10.99
N HIS A 525 24.69 -35.09 9.76
CA HIS A 525 23.64 -35.09 8.77
C HIS A 525 23.64 -36.25 7.76
N GLU A 526 24.68 -37.09 7.73
CA GLU A 526 24.82 -38.14 6.71
C GLU A 526 23.58 -39.04 6.60
N ILE A 527 22.98 -39.41 7.74
CA ILE A 527 21.78 -40.27 7.78
C ILE A 527 20.56 -39.55 7.19
N SER A 528 20.37 -38.26 7.50
CA SER A 528 19.27 -37.46 6.94
C SER A 528 19.45 -37.24 5.44
N ASP A 529 20.69 -36.99 5.00
CA ASP A 529 21.03 -36.79 3.59
C ASP A 529 20.80 -38.09 2.79
N LEU A 530 21.16 -39.24 3.34
CA LEU A 530 20.87 -40.54 2.73
C LEU A 530 19.36 -40.78 2.62
N TYR A 531 18.60 -40.51 3.69
CA TYR A 531 17.14 -40.59 3.69
C TYR A 531 16.53 -39.73 2.58
N TRP A 532 16.91 -38.46 2.47
CA TRP A 532 16.37 -37.58 1.42
C TRP A 532 16.87 -37.93 0.03
N THR A 533 18.10 -38.42 -0.12
CA THR A 533 18.60 -38.92 -1.40
C THR A 533 17.68 -40.02 -1.94
N ARG A 534 17.35 -41.01 -1.10
CA ARG A 534 16.41 -42.08 -1.46
C ARG A 534 15.04 -41.53 -1.77
N ARG A 535 14.51 -40.67 -0.90
CA ARG A 535 13.17 -40.12 -1.07
C ARG A 535 13.00 -39.28 -2.33
N VAL A 536 13.94 -38.38 -2.60
CA VAL A 536 13.89 -37.45 -3.74
C VAL A 536 14.21 -38.16 -5.05
N ARG A 537 15.22 -39.05 -5.05
CA ARG A 537 15.64 -39.76 -6.27
C ARG A 537 14.67 -40.88 -6.64
N ASP A 538 14.25 -41.67 -5.65
CA ASP A 538 13.50 -42.91 -5.87
C ASP A 538 11.97 -42.69 -5.73
N GLY A 539 11.53 -41.49 -5.29
CA GLY A 539 10.11 -41.11 -5.22
C GLY A 539 9.30 -41.83 -4.14
N LEU A 540 9.98 -42.42 -3.16
CA LEU A 540 9.39 -43.31 -2.16
C LEU A 540 8.65 -42.54 -1.05
N GLY A 541 7.63 -43.20 -0.48
CA GLY A 541 6.98 -42.75 0.77
C GLY A 541 7.90 -42.90 1.97
N HIS A 542 7.56 -42.24 3.09
CA HIS A 542 8.36 -42.23 4.31
C HIS A 542 8.67 -43.64 4.82
N SER A 543 7.64 -44.48 4.96
CA SER A 543 7.76 -45.84 5.47
C SER A 543 8.61 -46.75 4.57
N ASP A 544 8.60 -46.50 3.27
CA ASP A 544 9.32 -47.33 2.32
C ASP A 544 10.81 -46.98 2.31
N VAL A 545 11.16 -45.71 2.52
CA VAL A 545 12.55 -45.29 2.67
C VAL A 545 13.16 -45.87 3.94
N LEU A 546 12.43 -45.89 5.05
CA LEU A 546 12.93 -46.44 6.32
C LEU A 546 13.23 -47.95 6.24
N LYS A 547 12.40 -48.70 5.49
CA LYS A 547 12.57 -50.15 5.25
C LYS A 547 13.76 -50.52 4.37
N ILE A 548 14.41 -49.56 3.68
CA ILE A 548 15.57 -49.87 2.84
C ILE A 548 16.75 -50.24 3.75
N ASP A 549 17.23 -51.48 3.58
CA ASP A 549 18.27 -52.13 4.39
C ASP A 549 19.38 -51.15 4.85
N GLY A 550 19.40 -50.88 6.15
CA GLY A 550 20.45 -50.11 6.83
C GLY A 550 19.97 -48.87 7.58
N LEU A 551 18.90 -48.19 7.15
CA LEU A 551 18.41 -46.97 7.81
C LEU A 551 17.79 -47.27 9.19
N ASP A 552 16.96 -48.31 9.30
CA ASP A 552 16.38 -48.76 10.57
C ASP A 552 17.45 -49.18 11.59
N ASN A 553 18.55 -49.78 11.13
CA ASN A 553 19.66 -50.18 12.00
C ASN A 553 20.47 -48.96 12.49
N LEU A 554 20.62 -47.92 11.66
CA LEU A 554 21.33 -46.69 11.98
C LEU A 554 20.52 -45.74 12.88
N MET A 555 19.19 -45.84 12.88
CA MET A 555 18.29 -45.08 13.77
C MET A 555 18.33 -45.56 15.23
N GLY A 556 19.16 -46.56 15.57
CA GLY A 556 19.32 -47.05 16.93
C GLY A 556 18.20 -47.99 17.36
N GLY A 557 17.77 -48.89 16.47
CA GLY A 557 16.77 -49.90 16.77
C GLY A 557 17.07 -50.65 18.07
N ARG A 558 16.02 -50.85 18.88
CA ARG A 558 15.99 -51.62 20.16
C ARG A 558 16.73 -52.96 20.17
N ARG A 559 17.04 -53.53 19.00
CA ARG A 559 17.83 -54.76 18.88
C ARG A 559 19.23 -54.63 19.47
N GLY A 560 19.81 -53.42 19.55
CA GLY A 560 21.11 -53.23 20.20
C GLY A 560 21.07 -53.46 21.71
N GLU A 561 20.02 -53.00 22.39
CA GLU A 561 19.88 -53.21 23.84
C GLU A 561 19.44 -54.65 24.18
N GLU A 562 18.57 -55.27 23.36
CA GLU A 562 18.23 -56.69 23.53
C GLU A 562 19.40 -57.61 23.20
N ALA A 563 20.16 -57.36 22.12
CA ALA A 563 21.33 -58.16 21.78
C ALA A 563 22.49 -57.94 22.77
N MET A 564 22.66 -56.73 23.32
CA MET A 564 23.67 -56.47 24.34
C MET A 564 23.25 -57.02 25.72
N LEU A 565 21.95 -57.06 26.04
CA LEU A 565 21.42 -57.77 27.21
C LEU A 565 21.49 -59.29 27.05
N GLU A 566 21.33 -59.82 25.83
CA GLU A 566 21.49 -61.25 25.50
C GLU A 566 22.97 -61.65 25.52
N GLU A 567 23.88 -60.77 25.07
CA GLU A 567 25.34 -60.95 25.14
C GLU A 567 25.86 -60.81 26.59
N MET A 568 25.32 -59.86 27.38
CA MET A 568 25.60 -59.77 28.82
C MET A 568 25.02 -60.95 29.62
N ALA A 569 23.86 -61.50 29.22
CA ALA A 569 23.31 -62.72 29.81
C ALA A 569 24.14 -63.98 29.50
N THR A 570 24.94 -63.98 28.42
CA THR A 570 25.86 -65.07 28.09
C THR A 570 27.27 -64.95 28.71
N LEU A 571 27.60 -63.80 29.30
CA LEU A 571 28.93 -63.54 29.87
C LEU A 571 29.05 -63.74 31.39
N ASP A 572 27.94 -64.02 32.09
CA ASP A 572 27.90 -64.18 33.56
C ASP A 572 27.85 -65.65 34.06
N HIS A 573 28.40 -66.58 33.29
CA HIS A 573 28.69 -67.94 33.77
C HIS A 573 30.19 -68.19 33.86
N GLU A 574 30.87 -67.52 34.79
CA GLU A 574 31.98 -68.12 35.53
C GLU A 574 32.39 -67.25 36.74
N LYS A 575 32.26 -67.85 37.93
CA LYS A 575 32.81 -67.47 39.25
C LYS A 575 31.92 -66.66 40.20
N GLU A 576 31.20 -67.41 41.03
CA GLU A 576 31.05 -67.12 42.47
C GLU A 576 32.42 -67.04 43.17
N PRO A 577 32.61 -66.23 44.25
CA PRO A 577 31.98 -66.55 45.53
C PRO A 577 31.58 -65.41 46.50
N THR A 578 30.65 -65.79 47.38
CA THR A 578 30.46 -65.42 48.81
C THR A 578 29.95 -64.03 49.19
N MET A 579 28.67 -64.03 49.61
CA MET A 579 28.05 -63.41 50.79
C MET A 579 28.78 -62.26 51.51
N ASP A 580 28.10 -61.12 51.69
CA ASP A 580 27.39 -60.82 52.96
C ASP A 580 26.54 -59.54 52.85
N GLY A 581 25.40 -59.50 53.56
CA GLY A 581 24.84 -58.26 54.14
C GLY A 581 23.76 -57.49 53.37
N ASP A 582 22.50 -57.79 53.70
CA ASP A 582 21.36 -56.89 53.96
C ASP A 582 21.09 -55.69 53.02
N TRP A 583 19.88 -55.64 52.41
CA TRP A 583 18.76 -54.82 52.93
C TRP A 583 17.43 -55.14 52.20
N VAL A 584 16.44 -55.25 53.08
CA VAL A 584 15.02 -55.61 52.99
C VAL A 584 14.10 -54.62 52.22
N LEU A 585 13.14 -55.21 51.49
CA LEU A 585 11.76 -54.82 51.11
C LEU A 585 11.43 -53.45 50.47
N VAL A 586 10.92 -53.54 49.24
CA VAL A 586 9.91 -52.66 48.64
C VAL A 586 8.57 -53.41 48.65
N PRO A 587 7.44 -52.73 48.93
CA PRO A 587 6.22 -53.05 48.20
C PRO A 587 5.59 -51.83 47.51
N GLN A 588 5.25 -52.06 46.25
CA GLN A 588 4.05 -51.65 45.51
C GLN A 588 3.11 -50.59 46.11
N LEU A 589 2.70 -49.62 45.29
CA LEU A 589 1.30 -49.26 44.98
C LEU A 589 1.32 -48.15 43.90
N GLU A 590 0.76 -48.38 42.72
CA GLU A 590 -0.64 -48.15 42.30
C GLU A 590 -0.96 -46.74 41.78
N GLU A 591 -1.87 -46.80 40.82
CA GLU A 591 -2.42 -45.82 39.92
C GLU A 591 -3.19 -44.65 40.53
N SER A 592 -3.32 -43.64 39.66
CA SER A 592 -4.44 -42.70 39.51
C SER A 592 -4.44 -41.47 40.41
N VAL A 593 -4.59 -40.30 39.78
CA VAL A 593 -5.84 -39.52 39.74
C VAL A 593 -5.52 -38.17 39.08
N ALA A 594 -6.40 -37.77 38.15
CA ALA A 594 -6.46 -36.42 37.61
C ALA A 594 -6.72 -35.38 38.71
N SER A 595 -5.99 -34.25 38.71
CA SER A 595 -6.47 -33.05 39.38
C SER A 595 -6.26 -31.81 38.52
N LEU A 596 -7.40 -31.19 38.19
CA LEU A 596 -7.54 -29.76 38.07
C LEU A 596 -7.10 -29.13 39.40
N CYS A 597 -6.26 -28.10 39.39
CA CYS A 597 -6.37 -26.97 40.31
C CYS A 597 -5.49 -25.78 39.87
N VAL A 598 -6.14 -24.62 39.86
CA VAL A 598 -5.55 -23.29 39.97
C VAL A 598 -4.80 -23.19 41.31
N SER A 599 -3.62 -22.57 41.34
CA SER A 599 -3.21 -21.85 42.55
C SER A 599 -2.35 -20.63 42.25
N ASP A 600 -2.68 -19.62 43.05
CA ASP A 600 -2.17 -18.27 43.17
C ASP A 600 -0.72 -18.17 43.69
N ASP A 601 -0.19 -16.96 43.55
CA ASP A 601 0.99 -16.34 44.14
C ASP A 601 1.73 -17.07 45.28
N LYS A 602 3.04 -17.31 45.04
CA LYS A 602 4.20 -16.89 45.86
C LYS A 602 5.35 -17.88 45.69
N HIS A 603 6.30 -17.60 44.81
CA HIS A 603 7.71 -17.95 45.04
C HIS A 603 8.62 -16.84 44.55
N ARG A 604 9.38 -16.28 45.50
CA ARG A 604 10.46 -15.31 45.29
C ARG A 604 11.46 -15.92 44.31
N MET A 605 11.69 -15.23 43.19
CA MET A 605 12.86 -15.50 42.35
C MET A 605 14.13 -15.23 43.15
N SER A 606 15.00 -16.23 43.23
CA SER A 606 16.40 -16.09 43.56
C SER A 606 17.08 -15.23 42.50
N ALA A 607 17.60 -14.08 42.90
CA ALA A 607 18.41 -13.21 42.07
C ALA A 607 19.64 -13.96 41.56
N PHE A 608 19.78 -14.09 40.23
CA PHE A 608 21.07 -14.32 39.60
C PHE A 608 21.87 -13.01 39.59
N PRO A 609 23.21 -13.07 39.65
CA PRO A 609 24.04 -11.88 39.81
C PRO A 609 24.02 -11.06 38.52
N SER A 610 23.75 -9.76 38.68
CA SER A 610 23.93 -8.74 37.66
C SER A 610 25.37 -8.73 37.17
N ALA A 611 25.63 -9.31 36.00
CA ALA A 611 26.83 -9.00 35.25
C ALA A 611 26.63 -7.61 34.62
N GLU A 612 27.09 -6.55 35.29
CA GLU A 612 27.24 -5.24 34.67
C GLU A 612 28.18 -5.38 33.47
N LEU A 613 27.63 -5.28 32.26
CA LEU A 613 28.41 -5.13 31.04
C LEU A 613 29.02 -3.73 31.05
N HIS A 614 30.25 -3.61 31.55
CA HIS A 614 31.05 -2.40 31.37
C HIS A 614 31.39 -2.24 29.88
N LEU A 615 30.59 -1.45 29.16
CA LEU A 615 30.80 -1.11 27.74
C LEU A 615 32.19 -0.52 27.47
N GLU A 616 32.83 0.08 28.48
CA GLU A 616 34.21 0.59 28.44
C GLU A 616 35.28 -0.49 28.15
N ALA A 617 34.94 -1.76 28.31
CA ALA A 617 35.84 -2.89 28.07
C ALA A 617 35.92 -3.32 26.59
N TYR A 618 35.15 -2.70 25.68
CA TYR A 618 35.05 -3.12 24.28
C TYR A 618 35.39 -1.97 23.31
N LYS A 619 35.93 -2.32 22.14
CA LYS A 619 36.25 -1.40 21.05
C LYS A 619 35.66 -1.90 19.73
N LEU A 620 35.24 -0.94 18.91
CA LEU A 620 34.88 -1.18 17.51
C LEU A 620 36.17 -1.17 16.68
N VAL A 621 36.39 -2.20 15.88
CA VAL A 621 37.62 -2.37 15.10
C VAL A 621 37.25 -2.70 13.66
N TYR A 622 37.78 -1.92 12.72
CA TYR A 622 37.67 -2.20 11.29
C TYR A 622 38.77 -3.19 10.88
N VAL A 623 38.38 -4.25 10.18
CA VAL A 623 39.26 -5.32 9.71
C VAL A 623 39.09 -5.50 8.20
N CYS A 624 40.19 -5.40 7.45
CA CYS A 624 40.24 -5.57 6.00
C CYS A 624 40.13 -7.06 5.56
N LEU A 625 39.22 -7.83 6.16
CA LEU A 625 38.95 -9.21 5.79
C LEU A 625 37.44 -9.42 5.57
N PRO A 626 37.04 -10.16 4.50
CA PRO A 626 35.65 -10.55 4.24
C PRO A 626 35.01 -11.34 5.34
N LYS A 627 35.84 -12.05 6.10
CA LYS A 627 35.40 -12.98 7.12
C LYS A 627 36.44 -13.00 8.22
N VAL A 628 36.06 -12.48 9.38
CA VAL A 628 36.84 -12.65 10.59
C VAL A 628 36.44 -14.00 11.21
N PRO A 629 37.39 -14.93 11.43
CA PRO A 629 37.11 -16.19 12.11
C PRO A 629 36.45 -15.93 13.46
N PRO A 630 35.45 -16.73 13.86
CA PRO A 630 34.83 -16.58 15.18
C PRO A 630 35.88 -16.79 16.26
N HIS A 631 35.97 -15.84 17.19
CA HIS A 631 36.85 -15.91 18.36
C HIS A 631 36.06 -15.48 19.60
N GLN A 632 36.34 -16.09 20.75
CA GLN A 632 35.59 -15.85 22.00
C GLN A 632 35.63 -14.37 22.47
N ASP A 633 36.64 -13.62 22.04
CA ASP A 633 36.83 -12.20 22.35
C ASP A 633 36.25 -11.24 21.30
N ILE A 634 35.59 -11.78 20.25
CA ILE A 634 34.81 -11.06 19.25
C ILE A 634 33.32 -11.24 19.57
N LEU A 635 32.66 -10.14 19.95
CA LEU A 635 31.25 -10.13 20.34
C LEU A 635 30.29 -10.12 19.15
N SER A 636 30.69 -9.44 18.07
CA SER A 636 29.88 -9.30 16.87
C SER A 636 30.76 -8.92 15.68
N THR A 637 30.35 -9.39 14.51
CA THR A 637 30.99 -9.13 13.23
C THR A 637 29.92 -8.67 12.25
N ALA A 638 30.06 -7.47 11.72
CA ALA A 638 29.24 -6.96 10.64
C ALA A 638 30.07 -6.92 9.36
N ILE A 639 29.62 -7.64 8.32
CA ILE A 639 30.23 -7.57 7.00
C ILE A 639 29.71 -6.31 6.31
N LEU A 640 30.62 -5.42 5.95
CA LEU A 640 30.32 -4.23 5.17
C LEU A 640 30.15 -4.59 3.70
N PRO A 641 29.48 -3.75 2.89
CA PRO A 641 29.25 -3.99 1.46
C PRO A 641 30.52 -4.16 0.60
N ASN A 642 31.70 -3.95 1.18
CA ASN A 642 33.01 -4.09 0.53
C ASN A 642 33.77 -5.37 0.92
N ASP A 643 33.09 -6.35 1.52
CA ASP A 643 33.73 -7.56 2.05
C ASP A 643 34.86 -7.23 3.05
N SER A 644 34.69 -6.16 3.83
CA SER A 644 35.47 -5.90 5.05
C SER A 644 34.58 -6.10 6.26
N SER A 645 35.15 -6.41 7.41
CA SER A 645 34.38 -6.69 8.61
C SER A 645 34.60 -5.58 9.64
N VAL A 646 33.52 -5.12 10.27
CA VAL A 646 33.61 -4.36 11.51
C VAL A 646 33.32 -5.32 12.65
N VAL A 647 34.28 -5.44 13.57
CA VAL A 647 34.15 -6.32 14.73
C VAL A 647 34.09 -5.52 16.02
N VAL A 648 33.19 -5.90 16.91
CA VAL A 648 33.17 -5.44 18.30
C VAL A 648 34.02 -6.42 19.09
N VAL A 649 35.18 -5.98 19.59
CA VAL A 649 36.13 -6.84 20.30
C VAL A 649 36.48 -6.28 21.66
N ARG A 650 36.91 -7.13 22.58
CA ARG A 650 37.41 -6.68 23.88
C ARG A 650 38.63 -5.76 23.67
N LYS A 651 38.69 -4.64 24.38
CA LYS A 651 39.75 -3.61 24.23
C LYS A 651 41.15 -4.20 24.40
N SER A 652 41.30 -5.21 25.26
CA SER A 652 42.53 -5.96 25.48
C SER A 652 42.92 -6.89 24.30
N TYR A 653 41.96 -7.27 23.46
CA TYR A 653 42.15 -8.21 22.34
C TYR A 653 42.52 -7.51 21.03
N VAL A 654 42.37 -6.18 20.92
CA VAL A 654 42.65 -5.43 19.67
C VAL A 654 44.08 -5.67 19.15
N SER A 655 45.09 -5.64 20.02
CA SER A 655 46.48 -5.88 19.64
C SER A 655 46.78 -7.34 19.29
N THR A 656 46.01 -8.28 19.84
CA THR A 656 46.13 -9.72 19.54
C THR A 656 45.39 -10.05 18.24
N LEU A 657 44.26 -9.39 17.98
CA LEU A 657 43.47 -9.52 16.76
C LEU A 657 44.28 -9.15 15.51
N GLU A 658 45.13 -8.12 15.56
CA GLU A 658 46.04 -7.78 14.46
C GLU A 658 47.05 -8.88 14.15
N GLN A 659 47.53 -9.56 15.20
CA GLN A 659 48.49 -10.66 15.06
C GLN A 659 47.80 -11.93 14.55
N ASP A 660 46.62 -12.25 15.09
CA ASP A 660 45.85 -13.45 14.76
C ASP A 660 45.32 -13.43 13.32
N LEU A 661 45.03 -12.24 12.79
CA LEU A 661 44.46 -12.07 11.45
C LEU A 661 45.49 -11.69 10.37
N ASP A 662 46.76 -11.51 10.75
CA ASP A 662 47.84 -11.01 9.88
C ASP A 662 47.40 -9.79 9.03
N THR A 663 46.63 -8.89 9.64
CA THR A 663 46.05 -7.73 8.96
C THR A 663 45.97 -6.53 9.89
N ARG A 664 46.11 -5.33 9.33
CA ARG A 664 46.02 -4.09 10.11
C ARG A 664 44.58 -3.87 10.56
N CYS A 665 44.41 -3.62 11.85
CA CYS A 665 43.15 -3.28 12.44
C CYS A 665 43.11 -1.78 12.73
N PHE A 666 41.98 -1.13 12.48
CA PHE A 666 41.83 0.30 12.76
C PHE A 666 40.82 0.47 13.91
N PRO A 667 41.27 0.74 15.15
CA PRO A 667 40.36 0.96 16.27
C PRO A 667 39.66 2.31 16.12
N TYR A 668 38.33 2.29 16.10
CA TYR A 668 37.51 3.51 16.15
C TYR A 668 37.38 3.99 17.61
N ASN A 669 37.80 5.22 17.89
CA ASN A 669 37.55 5.87 19.18
C ASN A 669 36.27 6.71 19.05
N VAL A 670 35.11 6.09 19.22
CA VAL A 670 33.85 6.82 19.44
C VAL A 670 33.51 6.61 20.91
N GLU A 671 33.61 7.66 21.72
CA GLU A 671 33.04 7.66 23.07
C GLU A 671 31.53 7.89 22.91
N PRO A 672 30.67 6.93 23.29
CA PRO A 672 29.22 7.11 23.20
C PRO A 672 28.79 8.27 24.11
N SER A 673 27.79 9.04 23.68
CA SER A 673 27.28 10.14 24.50
C SER A 673 26.57 9.60 25.74
N ARG A 674 26.48 10.41 26.79
CA ARG A 674 25.77 10.03 28.03
C ARG A 674 24.30 9.64 27.77
N GLU A 675 23.67 10.25 26.77
CA GLU A 675 22.29 9.95 26.35
C GLU A 675 22.18 8.58 25.68
N ASP A 676 23.21 8.17 24.89
CA ASP A 676 23.28 6.81 24.33
C ASP A 676 23.43 5.76 25.45
N VAL A 677 24.21 6.06 26.48
CA VAL A 677 24.43 5.18 27.65
C VAL A 677 23.18 5.06 28.52
N GLU A 678 22.42 6.13 28.71
CA GLU A 678 21.16 6.11 29.46
C GLU A 678 20.04 5.38 28.69
N LEU A 679 19.99 5.51 27.36
CA LEU A 679 19.09 4.72 26.50
C LEU A 679 19.42 3.21 26.59
N LEU A 680 20.71 2.87 26.68
CA LEU A 680 21.22 1.50 26.83
C LEU A 680 20.96 0.90 28.22
N GLY A 681 20.93 1.70 29.28
CA GLY A 681 20.66 1.25 30.65
C GLY A 681 19.22 0.80 30.92
N SER A 682 18.26 1.20 30.07
CA SER A 682 16.82 0.92 30.27
C SER A 682 16.32 -0.39 29.65
N VAL A 683 17.20 -1.18 29.02
CA VAL A 683 16.79 -2.24 28.08
C VAL A 683 17.44 -3.59 28.43
N GLU A 684 16.68 -4.50 29.06
CA GLU A 684 17.11 -5.84 29.48
C GLU A 684 17.67 -6.72 28.34
N ALA A 685 18.66 -7.55 28.68
CA ALA A 685 19.59 -8.22 27.77
C ALA A 685 18.99 -9.33 26.86
N GLN A 686 19.17 -9.20 25.54
CA GLN A 686 19.10 -10.30 24.56
C GLN A 686 20.10 -10.04 23.41
N HIS A 687 20.76 -11.11 22.94
CA HIS A 687 21.78 -11.11 21.88
C HIS A 687 21.40 -10.38 20.56
N ARG A 688 20.10 -10.22 20.25
CA ARG A 688 19.62 -9.45 19.08
C ARG A 688 19.98 -7.96 19.11
N LYS A 689 20.36 -7.41 20.27
CA LYS A 689 20.62 -5.97 20.44
C LYS A 689 22.05 -5.56 20.08
N VAL A 690 23.02 -6.48 20.11
CA VAL A 690 24.41 -6.19 19.66
C VAL A 690 24.47 -5.99 18.15
N ASP A 691 23.65 -6.73 17.41
CA ASP A 691 23.50 -6.58 15.95
C ASP A 691 22.83 -5.24 15.57
N ALA A 692 21.86 -4.78 16.39
CA ALA A 692 21.29 -3.45 16.26
C ALA A 692 22.30 -2.34 16.61
N LEU A 693 23.16 -2.58 17.61
CA LEU A 693 24.26 -1.69 18.00
C LEU A 693 25.29 -1.55 16.87
N ALA A 694 25.68 -2.66 16.25
CA ALA A 694 26.59 -2.67 15.09
C ALA A 694 25.97 -1.91 13.90
N ARG A 695 24.68 -2.12 13.61
CA ARG A 695 23.96 -1.40 12.54
C ARG A 695 23.79 0.09 12.83
N MET A 696 23.52 0.47 14.08
CA MET A 696 23.43 1.87 14.51
C MET A 696 24.78 2.60 14.46
N LEU A 697 25.90 1.89 14.68
CA LEU A 697 27.25 2.45 14.58
C LEU A 697 27.79 2.50 13.14
N VAL A 698 27.26 1.67 12.24
CA VAL A 698 27.57 1.71 10.80
C VAL A 698 27.01 2.98 10.13
N ASP A 699 25.87 3.50 10.59
CA ASP A 699 25.25 4.68 9.97
C ASP A 699 26.06 6.00 10.17
N PRO A 700 26.69 6.25 11.34
CA PRO A 700 27.71 7.28 11.52
C PRO A 700 29.00 7.02 10.73
N MET A 701 29.46 5.76 10.63
CA MET A 701 30.67 5.40 9.86
C MET A 701 30.52 5.65 8.36
N LEU A 702 29.32 5.43 7.80
CA LEU A 702 29.01 5.73 6.39
C LEU A 702 28.95 7.24 6.09
N ARG A 703 28.93 8.09 7.12
CA ARG A 703 28.93 9.55 7.04
C ARG A 703 30.32 10.18 7.25
N ASP A 704 31.34 9.39 7.63
CA ASP A 704 32.71 9.87 7.85
C ASP A 704 33.46 10.03 6.51
N THR A 705 33.93 11.24 6.23
CA THR A 705 34.47 11.68 4.93
C THR A 705 35.95 11.31 4.70
N ARG A 706 36.57 10.52 5.59
CA ARG A 706 38.01 10.21 5.54
C ARG A 706 38.39 8.88 4.86
N LEU A 707 37.41 8.09 4.43
CA LEU A 707 37.65 6.77 3.82
C LEU A 707 37.86 6.86 2.30
N ASP A 708 39.03 7.40 1.93
CA ASP A 708 39.51 7.43 0.56
C ASP A 708 40.23 6.12 0.20
N LYS A 709 39.82 5.53 -0.93
CA LYS A 709 40.41 4.39 -1.65
C LYS A 709 39.97 2.99 -1.23
N GLY A 710 39.03 2.44 -2.01
CA GLY A 710 38.88 0.99 -2.17
C GLY A 710 37.46 0.52 -2.38
N LEU A 711 36.75 1.00 -3.41
CA LEU A 711 35.53 0.30 -3.85
C LEU A 711 35.20 0.58 -5.32
N TRP A 712 35.39 -0.43 -6.17
CA TRP A 712 34.95 -0.40 -7.57
C TRP A 712 34.43 -1.77 -8.06
N ILE A 713 33.30 -1.69 -8.80
CA ILE A 713 32.66 -2.60 -9.78
C ILE A 713 31.77 -3.77 -9.29
N CYS A 714 30.44 -3.60 -9.43
CA CYS A 714 29.59 -4.36 -10.37
C CYS A 714 28.13 -3.83 -10.44
N THR A 715 27.69 -3.27 -11.58
CA THR A 715 26.27 -3.11 -11.96
C THR A 715 26.14 -3.19 -13.48
N ASP A 716 25.73 -4.34 -14.04
CA ASP A 716 25.53 -4.47 -15.50
C ASP A 716 24.31 -5.31 -15.97
N ARG A 717 23.54 -5.95 -15.08
CA ARG A 717 22.44 -6.85 -15.54
C ARG A 717 21.02 -6.27 -15.51
N VAL A 718 20.76 -5.24 -14.69
CA VAL A 718 19.41 -4.65 -14.57
C VAL A 718 19.22 -3.45 -15.50
N LEU A 719 20.30 -2.71 -15.78
CA LEU A 719 20.31 -1.65 -16.77
C LEU A 719 19.97 -2.20 -18.16
N HIS A 720 20.47 -3.41 -18.48
CA HIS A 720 20.19 -4.06 -19.76
C HIS A 720 18.69 -4.29 -19.96
N LEU A 721 17.90 -4.66 -18.95
CA LEU A 721 16.45 -4.90 -19.12
C LEU A 721 15.64 -3.61 -19.35
N PHE A 722 16.04 -2.50 -18.75
CA PHE A 722 15.32 -1.21 -18.88
C PHE A 722 15.78 -0.40 -20.10
N THR A 723 17.07 -0.45 -20.46
CA THR A 723 17.57 0.14 -21.71
C THR A 723 17.18 -0.69 -22.93
N THR A 724 17.00 -2.01 -22.81
CA THR A 724 16.39 -2.87 -23.85
C THR A 724 14.91 -2.53 -24.08
N TRP A 725 14.24 -2.02 -23.04
CA TRP A 725 12.82 -1.65 -23.10
C TRP A 725 12.58 -0.28 -23.76
N LEU A 726 13.56 0.64 -23.72
CA LEU A 726 13.52 1.95 -24.40
C LEU A 726 14.46 2.06 -25.63
N GLY A 727 15.31 1.05 -25.86
CA GLY A 727 16.23 0.95 -26.99
C GLY A 727 16.39 -0.49 -27.44
N GLY A 728 15.89 -0.82 -28.63
CA GLY A 728 15.79 -2.18 -29.15
C GLY A 728 17.07 -3.02 -29.09
N VAL A 729 16.92 -4.31 -28.77
CA VAL A 729 18.01 -5.30 -28.76
C VAL A 729 18.08 -6.09 -30.05
N VAL A 730 19.30 -6.26 -30.56
CA VAL A 730 19.69 -7.34 -31.45
C VAL A 730 20.48 -8.40 -30.67
N ALA A 731 20.06 -9.66 -30.88
CA ALA A 731 20.79 -10.93 -30.75
C ALA A 731 20.70 -11.79 -29.47
N GLN A 732 20.12 -12.99 -29.72
CA GLN A 732 20.31 -14.32 -29.13
C GLN A 732 19.52 -14.74 -27.87
N SER A 733 18.42 -15.45 -28.12
CA SER A 733 18.21 -16.81 -27.61
C SER A 733 17.08 -17.48 -28.42
N LYS A 734 17.45 -18.24 -29.45
CA LYS A 734 16.55 -19.17 -30.14
C LYS A 734 16.42 -20.41 -29.27
N THR A 735 15.31 -20.54 -28.54
CA THR A 735 14.63 -21.80 -28.17
C THR A 735 13.63 -21.51 -27.06
N ASP A 736 12.37 -21.37 -27.45
CA ASP A 736 11.14 -21.83 -26.78
C ASP A 736 9.98 -20.84 -27.00
N PRO A 737 8.82 -21.28 -27.51
CA PRO A 737 7.66 -20.42 -27.69
C PRO A 737 6.93 -20.19 -26.35
N PRO A 738 6.43 -18.98 -26.05
CA PRO A 738 5.54 -18.78 -24.91
C PRO A 738 4.16 -19.35 -25.21
N ALA A 739 3.71 -20.27 -24.37
CA ALA A 739 2.29 -20.62 -24.27
C ALA A 739 1.54 -19.47 -23.58
N PHE A 740 0.34 -19.16 -24.08
CA PHE A 740 -0.62 -18.10 -23.66
C PHE A 740 -0.47 -16.73 -24.35
N SER A 741 -1.03 -16.62 -25.57
CA SER A 741 -1.27 -15.36 -26.30
C SER A 741 -2.68 -14.80 -26.15
N GLU A 742 -3.59 -15.46 -25.42
CA GLU A 742 -5.03 -15.15 -25.49
C GLU A 742 -5.58 -14.21 -24.40
N GLN A 743 -4.81 -13.86 -23.36
CA GLN A 743 -5.34 -13.04 -22.24
C GLN A 743 -4.55 -11.76 -21.92
N THR A 744 -3.38 -11.60 -22.51
CA THR A 744 -2.69 -10.32 -22.63
C THR A 744 -2.26 -10.24 -24.08
N ARG A 745 -2.92 -9.43 -24.92
CA ARG A 745 -2.49 -9.19 -26.31
C ARG A 745 -1.18 -8.38 -26.31
N ILE A 746 -0.12 -9.04 -25.86
CA ILE A 746 1.26 -8.64 -26.04
C ILE A 746 1.73 -9.52 -27.19
N GLU A 747 1.60 -9.02 -28.41
CA GLU A 747 2.19 -9.69 -29.56
C GLU A 747 3.67 -9.35 -29.57
N THR A 748 4.50 -10.36 -29.31
CA THR A 748 5.92 -10.30 -29.62
C THR A 748 6.10 -10.69 -31.07
N ASP A 749 6.34 -9.70 -31.95
CA ASP A 749 6.77 -9.97 -33.32
C ASP A 749 8.15 -10.65 -33.26
N GLN A 750 8.16 -11.96 -33.52
CA GLN A 750 9.37 -12.80 -33.44
C GLN A 750 10.43 -12.43 -34.49
N GLU A 751 10.07 -11.76 -35.58
CA GLU A 751 11.02 -11.33 -36.62
C GLU A 751 11.64 -9.96 -36.33
N LEU A 752 10.95 -9.09 -35.57
CA LEU A 752 11.39 -7.71 -35.33
C LEU A 752 11.77 -7.39 -33.88
N GLY A 753 11.54 -8.27 -32.91
CA GLY A 753 11.92 -8.06 -31.50
C GLY A 753 11.15 -6.90 -30.83
N ARG A 754 9.93 -6.60 -31.31
CA ARG A 754 9.08 -5.52 -30.79
C ARG A 754 8.16 -6.05 -29.70
N ILE A 755 8.01 -5.29 -28.61
CA ILE A 755 6.94 -5.48 -27.63
C ILE A 755 5.81 -4.52 -28.03
N GLN A 756 4.74 -5.05 -28.60
CA GLN A 756 3.56 -4.27 -28.96
C GLN A 756 2.48 -4.51 -27.91
N MET A 757 2.12 -3.46 -27.16
CA MET A 757 0.85 -3.44 -26.45
C MET A 757 -0.21 -2.91 -27.42
N ASP A 758 -1.40 -3.51 -27.47
CA ASP A 758 -2.51 -3.03 -28.30
C ASP A 758 -2.64 -1.48 -28.18
N GLY A 759 -2.26 -0.77 -29.25
CA GLY A 759 -2.32 0.70 -29.35
C GLY A 759 -1.04 1.50 -29.05
N TYR A 760 -0.03 0.96 -28.35
CA TYR A 760 1.19 1.70 -28.00
C TYR A 760 2.48 0.97 -28.40
N ASP A 761 3.28 1.63 -29.23
CA ASP A 761 4.67 1.28 -29.49
C ASP A 761 5.56 2.20 -28.65
N PHE A 762 6.13 1.68 -27.56
CA PHE A 762 6.99 2.45 -26.65
C PHE A 762 8.25 2.98 -27.34
N ASN A 763 8.65 2.41 -28.49
CA ASN A 763 9.73 2.96 -29.31
C ASN A 763 9.36 4.33 -29.91
N LEU A 764 8.08 4.68 -29.93
CA LEU A 764 7.60 6.00 -30.32
C LEU A 764 7.80 7.04 -29.22
N TYR A 765 8.22 6.68 -28.02
CA TYR A 765 8.45 7.62 -26.92
C TYR A 765 9.94 7.85 -26.68
N THR A 766 10.27 9.01 -26.14
CA THR A 766 11.60 9.38 -25.68
C THR A 766 11.48 10.08 -24.34
N LEU A 767 12.40 9.80 -23.43
CA LEU A 767 12.51 10.54 -22.18
C LEU A 767 13.14 11.91 -22.49
N VAL A 768 12.53 12.97 -21.98
CA VAL A 768 13.09 14.33 -22.03
C VAL A 768 13.16 14.91 -20.63
N THR A 769 14.17 15.72 -20.38
CA THR A 769 14.27 16.55 -19.19
C THR A 769 13.96 17.99 -19.58
N VAL A 770 13.11 18.67 -18.81
CA VAL A 770 12.72 20.06 -19.02
C VAL A 770 13.12 20.89 -17.82
N SER A 771 14.10 21.77 -18.01
CA SER A 771 14.62 22.66 -16.97
C SER A 771 14.01 24.05 -17.11
N TYR A 772 14.04 24.82 -16.02
CA TYR A 772 13.53 26.21 -15.95
C TYR A 772 12.01 26.35 -16.16
N LEU A 773 11.27 25.31 -15.83
CA LEU A 773 9.82 25.32 -15.96
C LEU A 773 9.13 26.22 -14.90
N GLY A 774 9.77 26.40 -13.73
CA GLY A 774 9.37 27.33 -12.68
C GLY A 774 7.90 27.21 -12.26
N GLN A 775 7.22 28.35 -12.10
CA GLN A 775 5.80 28.42 -11.71
C GLN A 775 4.84 27.78 -12.73
N TYR A 776 5.28 27.52 -13.97
CA TYR A 776 4.45 26.94 -15.02
C TYR A 776 4.29 25.42 -14.89
N ALA A 777 5.05 24.78 -13.99
CA ALA A 777 4.90 23.38 -13.60
C ALA A 777 3.47 22.95 -13.30
N GLN A 778 2.68 23.84 -12.69
CA GLN A 778 1.29 23.55 -12.32
C GLN A 778 0.33 23.46 -13.52
N ASN A 779 0.77 23.82 -14.72
CA ASN A 779 0.01 23.74 -15.96
C ASN A 779 0.51 22.65 -16.91
N LEU A 780 1.43 21.79 -16.46
CA LEU A 780 1.99 20.69 -17.25
C LEU A 780 0.93 19.70 -17.74
N ASP A 781 -0.16 19.54 -17.00
CA ASP A 781 -1.33 18.75 -17.36
C ASP A 781 -2.07 19.28 -18.60
N LYS A 782 -1.84 20.54 -18.99
CA LYS A 782 -2.39 21.18 -20.20
C LYS A 782 -1.47 21.08 -21.42
N LEU A 783 -0.24 20.57 -21.25
CA LEU A 783 0.74 20.55 -22.34
C LEU A 783 0.43 19.52 -23.42
N GLY A 784 -0.33 18.47 -23.14
CA GLY A 784 -0.71 17.45 -24.12
C GLY A 784 -1.67 16.43 -23.52
N ASN A 785 -2.29 15.61 -24.36
CA ASN A 785 -3.09 14.48 -23.89
C ASN A 785 -2.16 13.37 -23.36
N LEU A 786 -2.71 12.44 -22.58
CA LEU A 786 -1.95 11.30 -22.02
C LEU A 786 -1.28 10.43 -23.09
N ASP A 787 -1.77 10.46 -24.33
CA ASP A 787 -1.17 9.76 -25.47
C ASP A 787 0.16 10.37 -25.91
N ASP A 788 0.37 11.65 -25.67
CA ASP A 788 1.56 12.38 -26.11
C ASP A 788 2.59 12.52 -24.99
N ILE A 789 2.14 12.53 -23.73
CA ILE A 789 2.97 12.64 -22.52
C ILE A 789 2.44 11.62 -21.50
N LEU A 790 3.20 10.54 -21.25
CA LEU A 790 2.74 9.43 -20.42
C LEU A 790 2.74 9.77 -18.92
N SER A 791 3.69 10.58 -18.49
CA SER A 791 3.84 10.99 -17.10
C SER A 791 4.68 12.25 -16.99
N ILE A 792 4.65 12.87 -15.82
CA ILE A 792 5.34 14.12 -15.54
C ILE A 792 5.89 14.01 -14.12
N VAL A 793 7.21 14.07 -13.96
CA VAL A 793 7.86 13.87 -12.66
C VAL A 793 8.85 15.00 -12.39
N GLU A 794 8.69 15.69 -11.27
CA GLU A 794 9.63 16.70 -10.80
C GLU A 794 10.89 16.03 -10.24
N LEU A 795 12.07 16.52 -10.65
CA LEU A 795 13.38 16.07 -10.18
C LEU A 795 13.90 16.99 -9.05
N GLU A 796 14.89 16.53 -8.30
CA GLU A 796 15.43 17.26 -7.13
C GLU A 796 16.11 18.59 -7.49
N ASP A 797 16.46 18.80 -8.76
CA ASP A 797 17.02 20.03 -9.29
C ASP A 797 15.96 20.95 -9.91
N GLU A 798 14.67 20.72 -9.60
CA GLU A 798 13.51 21.46 -10.12
C GLU A 798 13.30 21.32 -11.65
N SER A 799 14.08 20.45 -12.30
CA SER A 799 13.80 20.03 -13.67
C SER A 799 12.72 18.94 -13.69
N TRP A 800 12.14 18.69 -14.86
CA TRP A 800 11.00 17.80 -15.03
C TRP A 800 11.31 16.70 -16.02
N GLU A 801 11.07 15.45 -15.65
CA GLU A 801 11.25 14.29 -16.51
C GLU A 801 9.89 13.91 -17.15
N LEU A 802 9.85 13.89 -18.49
CA LEU A 802 8.64 13.58 -19.25
C LEU A 802 8.93 12.47 -20.29
N PRO A 803 8.20 11.34 -20.28
CA PRO A 803 8.19 10.40 -21.39
C PRO A 803 7.24 10.91 -22.46
N VAL A 804 7.80 11.41 -23.56
CA VAL A 804 7.07 12.15 -24.61
C VAL A 804 7.12 11.37 -25.90
N ARG A 805 5.99 11.31 -26.61
CA ARG A 805 5.94 10.73 -27.96
C ARG A 805 6.86 11.54 -28.88
N LYS A 806 7.79 10.89 -29.56
CA LYS A 806 8.77 11.48 -30.49
C LYS A 806 8.12 12.39 -31.53
N SER A 807 6.92 12.04 -32.02
CA SER A 807 6.14 12.86 -32.96
C SER A 807 5.59 14.15 -32.32
N TYR A 808 5.34 14.15 -31.01
CA TYR A 808 4.82 15.29 -30.27
C TYR A 808 5.90 16.27 -29.81
N LEU A 809 7.16 15.82 -29.80
CA LEU A 809 8.30 16.58 -29.29
C LEU A 809 8.46 18.00 -29.89
N PRO A 810 8.26 18.22 -31.21
CA PRO A 810 8.29 19.58 -31.77
C PRO A 810 7.16 20.47 -31.23
N ILE A 811 5.97 19.91 -31.03
CA ILE A 811 4.80 20.63 -30.50
C ILE A 811 5.04 20.98 -29.03
N LEU A 812 5.53 20.02 -28.24
CA LEU A 812 5.91 20.25 -26.85
C LEU A 812 6.97 21.36 -26.74
N ARG A 813 7.98 21.35 -27.61
CA ARG A 813 9.00 22.42 -27.66
C ARG A 813 8.40 23.78 -27.93
N ASN A 814 7.50 23.90 -28.91
CA ASN A 814 6.85 25.17 -29.22
C ASN A 814 5.98 25.64 -28.06
N LYS A 815 5.17 24.75 -27.47
CA LYS A 815 4.31 25.09 -26.31
C LYS A 815 5.13 25.53 -25.10
N LEU A 816 6.20 24.81 -24.77
CA LEU A 816 7.08 25.19 -23.67
C LEU A 816 7.78 26.52 -23.93
N HIS A 817 8.23 26.78 -25.15
CA HIS A 817 8.82 28.07 -25.53
C HIS A 817 7.79 29.21 -25.50
N GLU A 818 6.54 28.96 -25.87
CA GLU A 818 5.44 29.93 -25.76
C GLU A 818 5.10 30.26 -24.30
N MET A 819 5.15 29.25 -23.42
CA MET A 819 4.94 29.43 -21.98
C MET A 819 6.10 30.18 -21.32
N ASP A 820 7.33 29.77 -21.61
CA ASP A 820 8.55 30.42 -21.15
C ASP A 820 9.70 30.16 -22.15
N PRO A 821 10.22 31.21 -22.83
CA PRO A 821 11.35 31.09 -23.74
C PRO A 821 12.63 30.53 -23.09
N THR A 822 12.73 30.55 -21.76
CA THR A 822 13.89 30.04 -21.01
C THR A 822 13.84 28.54 -20.75
N CYS A 823 12.71 27.87 -21.04
CA CYS A 823 12.59 26.42 -20.91
C CYS A 823 13.56 25.68 -21.83
N ILE A 824 14.40 24.81 -21.25
CA ILE A 824 15.35 23.99 -21.99
C ILE A 824 14.87 22.54 -21.98
N ILE A 825 14.65 21.97 -23.18
CA ILE A 825 14.33 20.55 -23.35
C ILE A 825 15.60 19.81 -23.77
N GLU A 826 16.09 18.95 -22.88
CA GLU A 826 17.23 18.07 -23.11
C GLU A 826 16.76 16.72 -23.65
N LEU A 827 17.24 16.37 -24.84
CA LEU A 827 16.94 15.10 -25.50
C LEU A 827 17.99 14.07 -25.12
N GLY A 828 17.54 12.87 -24.76
CA GLY A 828 18.46 11.77 -24.43
C GLY A 828 19.20 11.99 -23.11
N SER A 829 18.60 12.78 -22.20
CA SER A 829 19.05 12.83 -20.81
C SER A 829 19.17 11.41 -20.29
N ASN A 830 20.35 11.07 -19.81
CA ASN A 830 20.59 9.76 -19.21
C ASN A 830 20.02 9.81 -17.79
N PRO A 831 18.89 9.16 -17.48
CA PRO A 831 18.22 9.37 -16.20
C PRO A 831 18.97 8.76 -15.01
N ILE A 832 20.06 8.02 -15.28
CA ILE A 832 20.99 7.50 -14.28
C ILE A 832 22.29 8.33 -14.17
N ALA A 833 22.44 9.38 -14.98
CA ALA A 833 23.57 10.29 -14.88
C ALA A 833 23.35 11.22 -13.67
N PRO A 834 24.29 11.28 -12.73
CA PRO A 834 24.18 12.18 -11.59
C PRO A 834 24.34 13.64 -11.99
N ASN A 835 23.66 14.54 -11.29
CA ASN A 835 23.84 15.97 -11.50
C ASN A 835 25.18 16.46 -10.91
N ALA A 836 25.65 17.61 -11.37
CA ALA A 836 26.97 18.15 -10.98
C ALA A 836 27.11 18.33 -9.46
N LYS A 837 26.03 18.69 -8.75
CA LYS A 837 25.99 18.88 -7.30
C LYS A 837 26.14 17.57 -6.54
N GLU A 838 25.54 16.49 -7.05
CA GLU A 838 25.72 15.15 -6.50
C GLU A 838 27.12 14.61 -6.80
N VAL A 839 27.66 14.87 -7.99
CA VAL A 839 29.04 14.52 -8.34
C VAL A 839 30.03 15.25 -7.44
N GLU A 840 29.80 16.53 -7.15
CA GLU A 840 30.61 17.34 -6.24
C GLU A 840 30.51 16.82 -4.80
N LYS A 841 29.30 16.47 -4.35
CA LYS A 841 29.06 16.03 -2.96
C LYS A 841 29.49 14.59 -2.67
N PHE A 842 29.32 13.68 -3.62
CA PHE A 842 29.45 12.24 -3.41
C PHE A 842 30.50 11.57 -4.28
N GLY A 843 31.05 12.27 -5.27
CA GLY A 843 31.85 11.68 -6.34
C GLY A 843 30.98 10.98 -7.39
N TYR A 844 31.45 10.98 -8.64
CA TYR A 844 30.66 10.54 -9.80
C TYR A 844 30.02 9.15 -9.64
N GLN A 845 30.73 8.17 -9.09
CA GLN A 845 30.19 6.81 -8.98
C GLN A 845 29.10 6.66 -7.93
N LYS A 846 29.28 7.23 -6.74
CA LYS A 846 28.27 7.15 -5.68
C LYS A 846 27.02 7.92 -6.09
N ALA A 847 27.22 9.07 -6.72
CA ALA A 847 26.15 9.85 -7.32
C ALA A 847 25.41 9.05 -8.41
N ARG A 848 26.13 8.32 -9.27
CA ARG A 848 25.54 7.45 -10.31
C ARG A 848 24.73 6.29 -9.72
N VAL A 849 25.22 5.63 -8.66
CA VAL A 849 24.47 4.54 -7.98
C VAL A 849 23.18 5.08 -7.36
N LEU A 850 23.26 6.22 -6.67
CA LEU A 850 22.08 6.89 -6.10
C LEU A 850 21.08 7.30 -7.19
N SER A 851 21.56 7.89 -8.28
CA SER A 851 20.74 8.24 -9.44
C SER A 851 20.08 7.03 -10.07
N THR A 852 20.78 5.90 -10.15
CA THR A 852 20.25 4.62 -10.67
C THR A 852 19.14 4.07 -9.77
N MET A 853 19.33 4.09 -8.45
CA MET A 853 18.29 3.64 -7.49
C MET A 853 17.05 4.55 -7.54
N ARG A 854 17.25 5.87 -7.61
CA ARG A 854 16.18 6.86 -7.72
C ARG A 854 15.40 6.67 -9.01
N PHE A 855 16.09 6.52 -10.14
CA PHE A 855 15.44 6.26 -11.43
C PHE A 855 14.65 4.95 -11.40
N ARG A 856 15.22 3.88 -10.84
CA ARG A 856 14.51 2.60 -10.69
C ARG A 856 13.22 2.76 -9.89
N TYR A 857 13.29 3.42 -8.74
CA TYR A 857 12.12 3.69 -7.91
C TYR A 857 11.07 4.49 -8.68
N ARG A 858 11.47 5.57 -9.39
CA ARG A 858 10.57 6.38 -10.23
C ARG A 858 9.93 5.56 -11.34
N ALA A 859 10.69 4.71 -12.03
CA ALA A 859 10.19 3.82 -13.06
C ALA A 859 9.19 2.79 -12.51
N GLU A 860 9.46 2.20 -11.35
CA GLU A 860 8.55 1.29 -10.66
C GLU A 860 7.26 2.01 -10.25
N CYS A 861 7.34 3.25 -9.74
CA CYS A 861 6.18 4.10 -9.43
C CYS A 861 5.39 4.48 -10.69
N MET A 862 6.04 4.85 -11.79
CA MET A 862 5.36 5.17 -13.04
C MET A 862 4.59 3.97 -13.58
N VAL A 863 5.18 2.76 -13.52
CA VAL A 863 4.49 1.53 -13.90
C VAL A 863 3.32 1.27 -12.96
N SER A 864 3.49 1.38 -11.65
CA SER A 864 2.42 1.11 -10.69
C SER A 864 1.29 2.15 -10.71
N GLU A 865 1.55 3.39 -11.13
CA GLU A 865 0.56 4.46 -11.21
C GLU A 865 -0.10 4.60 -12.58
N ALA A 866 0.65 4.44 -13.67
CA ALA A 866 0.13 4.55 -15.03
C ALA A 866 -0.62 3.29 -15.46
N TRP A 867 -0.18 2.11 -15.02
CA TRP A 867 -0.79 0.84 -15.41
C TRP A 867 -2.25 0.69 -14.98
N PRO A 868 -2.64 1.02 -13.73
CA PRO A 868 -4.04 0.98 -13.33
C PRO A 868 -4.90 2.00 -14.08
N LYS A 869 -4.36 3.18 -14.43
CA LYS A 869 -5.07 4.22 -15.18
C LYS A 869 -5.30 3.80 -16.64
N ALA A 870 -4.29 3.23 -17.29
CA ALA A 870 -4.41 2.66 -18.62
C ALA A 870 -5.36 1.47 -18.64
N ALA A 871 -5.23 0.54 -17.68
CA ALA A 871 -6.13 -0.60 -17.55
C ALA A 871 -7.59 -0.16 -17.31
N ALA A 872 -7.83 0.87 -16.49
CA ALA A 872 -9.16 1.43 -16.27
C ALA A 872 -9.74 2.05 -17.54
N PHE A 873 -8.96 2.85 -18.27
CA PHE A 873 -9.36 3.46 -19.54
C PHE A 873 -9.76 2.42 -20.60
N TYR A 874 -8.99 1.34 -20.74
CA TYR A 874 -9.28 0.26 -21.69
C TYR A 874 -10.44 -0.64 -21.25
N THR A 875 -10.63 -0.82 -19.94
CA THR A 875 -11.82 -1.47 -19.41
C THR A 875 -13.07 -0.64 -19.74
N ASP A 876 -13.00 0.68 -19.59
CA ASP A 876 -14.09 1.60 -19.95
C ASP A 876 -14.36 1.59 -21.48
N LEU A 877 -13.32 1.54 -22.33
CA LEU A 877 -13.45 1.47 -23.80
C LEU A 877 -14.09 0.15 -24.28
N ARG A 878 -13.73 -0.97 -23.66
CA ARG A 878 -14.32 -2.28 -23.94
C ARG A 878 -15.78 -2.36 -23.52
N MET A 879 -16.10 -1.85 -22.34
CA MET A 879 -17.47 -1.87 -21.80
C MET A 879 -18.40 -0.94 -22.59
N GLY A 880 -17.91 0.21 -23.07
CA GLY A 880 -18.69 1.12 -23.91
C GLY A 880 -19.02 0.54 -25.29
N LEU A 881 -18.10 -0.22 -25.90
CA LEU A 881 -18.33 -0.90 -27.18
C LEU A 881 -19.27 -2.10 -27.06
N GLU A 882 -19.24 -2.85 -25.95
CA GLU A 882 -20.17 -3.96 -25.71
C GLU A 882 -21.61 -3.47 -25.44
N GLU A 883 -21.81 -2.30 -24.81
CA GLU A 883 -23.15 -1.70 -24.64
C GLU A 883 -23.74 -1.13 -25.96
N GLU A 884 -22.92 -0.55 -26.84
CA GLU A 884 -23.36 -0.13 -28.18
C GLU A 884 -23.71 -1.31 -29.10
N MET A 885 -22.98 -2.43 -28.99
CA MET A 885 -23.26 -3.62 -29.80
C MET A 885 -24.54 -4.35 -29.35
N ILE A 886 -24.81 -4.43 -28.05
CA ILE A 886 -26.03 -5.07 -27.51
C ILE A 886 -27.27 -4.21 -27.80
N SER A 887 -27.15 -2.88 -27.84
CA SER A 887 -28.27 -1.99 -28.17
C SER A 887 -28.60 -1.91 -29.67
N LEU A 888 -27.67 -2.26 -30.56
CA LEU A 888 -27.91 -2.32 -32.01
C LEU A 888 -28.55 -3.63 -32.48
N GLU A 889 -28.36 -4.75 -31.79
CA GLU A 889 -28.96 -6.05 -32.20
C GLU A 889 -30.44 -6.21 -31.78
N ASP A 890 -30.91 -5.51 -30.75
CA ASP A 890 -32.32 -5.57 -30.30
C ASP A 890 -33.28 -4.62 -31.06
N GLY A 891 -32.77 -3.79 -31.98
CA GLY A 891 -33.55 -2.76 -32.69
C GLY A 891 -34.17 -3.16 -34.04
N HIS A 892 -33.90 -4.35 -34.58
CA HIS A 892 -34.22 -4.65 -36.00
C HIS A 892 -34.93 -5.98 -36.30
N MET A 893 -35.63 -6.57 -35.32
CA MET A 893 -36.56 -7.68 -35.59
C MET A 893 -37.92 -7.50 -34.90
N ARG A 894 -38.83 -6.73 -35.51
CA ARG A 894 -40.28 -6.99 -35.54
C ARG A 894 -41.03 -5.88 -36.29
N GLU A 895 -41.36 -6.17 -37.55
CA GLU A 895 -42.68 -5.87 -38.15
C GLU A 895 -42.74 -6.48 -39.56
N ARG A 896 -43.20 -7.73 -39.64
CA ARG A 896 -43.93 -8.21 -40.83
C ARG A 896 -45.25 -8.77 -40.35
N GLY A 897 -46.29 -7.95 -40.50
CA GLY A 897 -47.67 -8.37 -40.36
C GLY A 897 -48.00 -9.47 -41.36
N THR A 898 -48.72 -10.47 -40.89
CA THR A 898 -49.51 -11.35 -41.74
C THR A 898 -50.96 -11.14 -41.33
N GLY A 899 -51.76 -10.66 -42.29
CA GLY A 899 -53.20 -10.55 -42.13
C GLY A 899 -53.88 -11.90 -42.31
N ARG A 900 -54.82 -12.18 -41.43
CA ARG A 900 -56.15 -12.72 -41.73
C ARG A 900 -57.13 -12.25 -40.68
#